data_AF-A0A151BJY7-F1
#
_entry.id   AF-A0A151BJY7-F1
#
_cell.length_a   1.000
_cell.length_b   1.000
_cell.length_c   1.000
_cell.angle_alpha   90.00
_cell.angle_beta   90.00
_cell.angle_gamma   90.00
#
_symmetry.space_group_name_H-M   'P 1'
#
loop_
_entity.id
_entity.type
_entity.pdbx_description
1 polymer ?
#
loop_
_entity_poly.entity_id
_entity_poly.type
_entity_poly.pdbx_seq_one_letter_code
_entity_poly.pdbx_strand_id
1 'polypeptide(L)'
;MAVTFLILISLTVSPIGSLKEGLREGPDIEGVDFSILKEAMNIPAIKEHMAFLSSLGTRAVGYEGNWRAAQYIHDKFLEYGLADVTYQAFKVVDTINRGSNITLLETGQTLTIHPIRPNLVCTSQTPPGGITGPIIYARSGWMEDFEAGAKEADAYIEGSIVLLDWYTENRWITAARLGAKAVIFIPPDVLSHGASGAFHVKHLPELPLQFPRYYVEATEAKVLLKNVGKIATIKSTHRWEEVTSWNVIGYVKGTKYPDRIILISSYYDSSSIAPSVAPGAEEAVSVSTMLEIARYFAEHRPKNTLMFAAFSGHHNNLRGAVAFATHYFNYTAWKEDPENFIGLKIKINLNLDLSLGSPVLYFVAQGNEFRYFGGDTSWVGIYSNLMEYFKTVMDKVMEEKPFGREYQEPEYNYYMTGDYYNRESEGRILAWKDFTYDHEALWACLVPAYSISIAYDCRPQYEEPFDTMEWVESRENGWDNLRAQMELFLPIIYTYANEENIDDAYQGWWKREKPSSYFASVRGRVGVYKREKAYYEPIPNAIVYLRTLVGNERAGYYYKRLFTIADEDGRFSLYPVFSKYFASKSISAWVIDEETGRIMYAPEMGMHKYMPMILPGVLPYSDFGWLVLFKASSIVFPTFAQTRYIRLFIHDLRIPPESHSEWSSEGLTVLFVPPNTPIEITWFVPPGRYPYAILNNASMEHPMGRGYRLRPGEQFIIPHASLRYAECLYWTSEKRFQIVAQSEPEILSSPSYERQTRAKELMEAIRHALRRREYSRVDALIREALHLVAQSYSEIRLKIEDAVSVVPIIASLLLPFVFLAERLIFAASGPKRLITFIGTFLFIIVTFYFIHPGFRLAASPLMIVIGFTTLILSFPILIMAINSVGSYMSKLRLKHLGRHEVEVSRISEIDHAFLTGIENMRKMKLRTILTLLTIIIMVSSVVSIASISALRVSRIDVSPGGVANYQGVYLRKLLWGEGSYNLGDGTYQLLKEWYGDKALVVPRVWRYSAFRASLVAYPQRVGFRIYRGDRYVSAMILWGLSSAERELLKVDDLLRAGNWFEPTDRKAIIINE
;
A
#
# COMPACT_ATOMS: atom_id res chain seq x y z
N MET A 1 20.52 11.85 43.88
CA MET A 1 20.26 10.64 43.07
C MET A 1 20.62 10.91 41.61
N ALA A 2 21.91 10.87 41.27
CA ALA A 2 22.42 11.04 39.91
C ALA A 2 23.86 10.53 39.72
N VAL A 3 24.40 9.71 40.63
CA VAL A 3 25.83 9.31 40.61
C VAL A 3 26.05 7.79 40.67
N THR A 4 25.00 6.99 40.90
CA THR A 4 25.16 5.54 41.09
C THR A 4 24.94 4.69 39.82
N PHE A 5 24.64 5.31 38.67
CA PHE A 5 24.31 4.57 37.44
C PHE A 5 25.48 4.43 36.44
N LEU A 6 26.65 5.00 36.73
CA LEU A 6 27.79 5.07 35.80
C LEU A 6 28.92 4.07 36.07
N ILE A 7 28.82 3.25 37.12
CA ILE A 7 29.90 2.32 37.54
C ILE A 7 29.58 0.84 37.21
N LEU A 8 28.38 0.53 36.72
CA LEU A 8 27.96 -0.85 36.41
C LEU A 8 28.08 -1.26 34.93
N ILE A 9 28.62 -0.40 34.06
CA ILE A 9 28.81 -0.69 32.63
C ILE A 9 30.25 -1.12 32.30
N SER A 10 31.20 -1.02 33.24
CA SER A 10 32.62 -1.35 33.02
C SER A 10 33.03 -2.79 33.38
N LEU A 11 32.11 -3.69 33.73
CA LEU A 11 32.41 -5.07 34.18
C LEU A 11 31.76 -6.19 33.37
N THR A 12 31.31 -5.93 32.14
CA THR A 12 30.94 -6.99 31.16
C THR A 12 31.66 -6.84 29.82
N VAL A 13 32.82 -6.20 29.81
CA VAL A 13 33.80 -6.44 28.74
C VAL A 13 34.50 -7.75 29.08
N SER A 14 33.89 -8.85 28.63
CA SER A 14 34.67 -10.09 28.49
C SER A 14 35.85 -9.76 27.59
N PRO A 15 37.09 -10.11 27.97
CA PRO A 15 38.18 -10.03 27.03
C PRO A 15 37.80 -10.92 25.86
N ILE A 16 37.80 -10.35 24.65
CA ILE A 16 37.83 -11.08 23.39
C ILE A 16 39.13 -11.90 23.46
N GLY A 17 39.02 -13.07 24.09
CA GLY A 17 40.07 -14.02 24.27
C GLY A 17 40.41 -14.57 22.90
N SER A 18 41.70 -14.47 22.56
CA SER A 18 42.34 -15.08 21.42
C SER A 18 41.67 -16.39 20.98
N LEU A 19 40.92 -16.35 19.88
CA LEU A 19 40.94 -17.46 18.95
C LEU A 19 42.25 -17.29 18.18
N LYS A 20 43.21 -18.14 18.55
CA LYS A 20 44.49 -18.28 17.87
C LYS A 20 44.29 -18.25 16.36
N GLU A 21 45.09 -17.42 15.70
CA GLU A 21 45.44 -17.54 14.30
C GLU A 21 45.81 -19.00 13.99
N GLY A 22 44.85 -19.76 13.45
CA GLY A 22 45.16 -20.79 12.49
C GLY A 22 45.33 -20.08 11.16
N LEU A 23 46.48 -20.24 10.52
CA LEU A 23 46.71 -19.79 9.15
C LEU A 23 45.53 -20.24 8.28
N ARG A 24 44.80 -19.28 7.72
CA ARG A 24 43.70 -19.51 6.78
C ARG A 24 44.29 -20.08 5.50
N GLU A 25 44.01 -21.34 5.20
CA GLU A 25 44.35 -21.94 3.91
C GLU A 25 43.21 -21.60 2.93
N GLY A 26 43.51 -20.79 1.91
CA GLY A 26 42.62 -20.60 0.76
C GLY A 26 42.50 -21.88 -0.06
N PRO A 27 41.66 -21.92 -1.11
CA PRO A 27 41.57 -23.10 -1.96
C PRO A 27 42.94 -23.43 -2.57
N ASP A 28 43.28 -24.71 -2.65
CA ASP A 28 44.48 -25.17 -3.36
C ASP A 28 44.28 -25.03 -4.87
N ILE A 29 44.69 -23.86 -5.39
CA ILE A 29 44.61 -23.47 -6.81
C ILE A 29 46.00 -23.25 -7.42
N GLU A 30 47.05 -23.71 -6.75
CA GLU A 30 48.41 -23.62 -7.25
C GLU A 30 48.56 -24.55 -8.48
N GLY A 31 49.03 -24.00 -9.61
CA GLY A 31 49.16 -24.77 -10.85
C GLY A 31 47.85 -25.08 -11.62
N VAL A 32 46.69 -24.62 -11.15
CA VAL A 32 45.43 -24.72 -11.92
C VAL A 32 45.43 -23.67 -13.04
N ASP A 33 45.30 -24.12 -14.30
CA ASP A 33 45.09 -23.25 -15.47
C ASP A 33 43.59 -23.12 -15.78
N PHE A 34 43.02 -21.94 -15.52
CA PHE A 34 41.61 -21.67 -15.79
C PHE A 34 41.29 -21.47 -17.27
N SER A 35 42.28 -21.36 -18.16
CA SER A 35 42.06 -21.19 -19.61
C SER A 35 41.31 -22.36 -20.25
N ILE A 36 41.35 -23.55 -19.62
CA ILE A 36 40.59 -24.75 -20.01
C ILE A 36 39.07 -24.51 -20.01
N LEU A 37 38.58 -23.58 -19.19
CA LEU A 37 37.15 -23.29 -19.06
C LEU A 37 36.57 -22.52 -20.25
N LYS A 38 37.39 -22.14 -21.25
CA LYS A 38 36.92 -21.52 -22.50
C LYS A 38 35.86 -22.36 -23.21
N GLU A 39 35.96 -23.68 -23.13
CA GLU A 39 34.99 -24.60 -23.73
C GLU A 39 33.62 -24.56 -23.05
N ALA A 40 33.55 -24.28 -21.74
CA ALA A 40 32.31 -24.12 -21.01
C ALA A 40 31.54 -22.83 -21.36
N MET A 41 32.20 -21.87 -22.04
CA MET A 41 31.66 -20.55 -22.38
C MET A 41 31.09 -20.47 -23.81
N ASN A 42 30.17 -21.39 -24.15
CA ASN A 42 29.56 -21.45 -25.47
C ASN A 42 28.41 -20.43 -25.63
N ILE A 43 28.75 -19.16 -25.85
CA ILE A 43 27.79 -18.06 -26.03
C ILE A 43 26.76 -18.34 -27.15
N PRO A 44 27.13 -18.90 -28.32
CA PRO A 44 26.14 -19.31 -29.33
C PRO A 44 25.08 -20.28 -28.80
N ALA A 45 25.48 -21.35 -28.08
CA ALA A 45 24.53 -22.30 -27.51
C ALA A 45 23.64 -21.65 -26.42
N ILE A 46 24.20 -20.79 -25.58
CA ILE A 46 23.43 -20.02 -24.59
C ILE A 46 22.36 -19.17 -25.30
N LYS A 47 22.73 -18.49 -26.39
CA LYS A 47 21.79 -17.70 -27.20
C LYS A 47 20.69 -18.56 -27.82
N GLU A 48 21.01 -19.77 -28.29
CA GLU A 48 20.02 -20.73 -28.79
C GLU A 48 19.04 -21.19 -27.70
N HIS A 49 19.55 -21.52 -26.50
CA HIS A 49 18.72 -21.86 -25.35
C HIS A 49 17.78 -20.71 -24.96
N MET A 50 18.30 -19.48 -24.88
CA MET A 50 17.51 -18.28 -24.59
C MET A 50 16.43 -18.05 -25.64
N ALA A 51 16.78 -18.16 -26.93
CA ALA A 51 15.83 -17.99 -28.03
C ALA A 51 14.72 -19.06 -27.99
N PHE A 52 15.07 -20.31 -27.73
CA PHE A 52 14.09 -21.38 -27.56
C PHE A 52 13.15 -21.09 -26.39
N LEU A 53 13.69 -20.85 -25.19
CA LEU A 53 12.92 -20.62 -23.98
C LEU A 53 11.99 -19.39 -24.10
N SER A 54 12.48 -18.30 -24.73
CA SER A 54 11.69 -17.09 -24.98
C SER A 54 10.59 -17.30 -26.02
N SER A 55 10.77 -18.24 -26.97
CA SER A 55 9.77 -18.54 -28.01
C SER A 55 8.54 -19.31 -27.50
N LEU A 56 8.57 -19.83 -26.27
CA LEU A 56 7.50 -20.65 -25.69
C LEU A 56 6.25 -19.86 -25.27
N GLY A 57 6.19 -18.56 -25.57
CA GLY A 57 5.14 -17.66 -25.09
C GLY A 57 5.39 -17.27 -23.63
N THR A 58 4.45 -17.59 -22.74
CA THR A 58 4.64 -17.36 -21.30
C THR A 58 5.18 -18.61 -20.59
N ARG A 59 6.29 -18.45 -19.86
CA ARG A 59 6.82 -19.49 -18.94
C ARG A 59 6.39 -19.27 -17.50
N ALA A 60 5.44 -18.37 -17.25
CA ALA A 60 4.84 -18.21 -15.92
C ALA A 60 4.13 -19.50 -15.49
N VAL A 61 4.10 -19.77 -14.18
CA VAL A 61 3.48 -20.97 -13.62
C VAL A 61 2.01 -21.10 -14.03
N GLY A 62 1.60 -22.31 -14.40
CA GLY A 62 0.23 -22.62 -14.83
C GLY A 62 -0.04 -22.46 -16.33
N TYR A 63 0.94 -21.99 -17.11
CA TYR A 63 0.86 -21.91 -18.57
C TYR A 63 1.66 -23.02 -19.25
N GLU A 64 1.29 -23.36 -20.49
CA GLU A 64 1.92 -24.44 -21.25
C GLU A 64 3.43 -24.22 -21.49
N GLY A 65 3.85 -22.97 -21.71
CA GLY A 65 5.27 -22.64 -21.91
C GLY A 65 6.15 -22.98 -20.71
N ASN A 66 5.61 -22.93 -19.48
CA ASN A 66 6.31 -23.34 -18.26
C ASN A 66 6.64 -24.85 -18.31
N TRP A 67 5.66 -25.68 -18.63
CA TRP A 67 5.86 -27.12 -18.77
C TRP A 67 6.83 -27.44 -19.91
N ARG A 68 6.68 -26.80 -21.08
CA ARG A 68 7.60 -27.00 -22.22
C ARG A 68 9.04 -26.59 -21.90
N ALA A 69 9.24 -25.54 -21.10
CA ALA A 69 10.56 -25.16 -20.63
C ALA A 69 11.17 -26.21 -19.69
N ALA A 70 10.37 -26.77 -18.77
CA ALA A 70 10.80 -27.89 -17.92
C ALA A 70 11.18 -29.13 -18.76
N GLN A 71 10.38 -29.44 -19.78
CA GLN A 71 10.67 -30.52 -20.72
C GLN A 71 11.99 -30.30 -21.46
N TYR A 72 12.20 -29.10 -21.99
CA TYR A 72 13.43 -28.75 -22.68
C TYR A 72 14.67 -28.93 -21.81
N ILE A 73 14.64 -28.44 -20.57
CA ILE A 73 15.76 -28.54 -19.63
C ILE A 73 16.02 -30.00 -19.27
N HIS A 74 14.96 -30.77 -19.01
CA HIS A 74 15.06 -32.20 -18.72
C HIS A 74 15.69 -32.97 -19.89
N ASP A 75 15.22 -32.71 -21.11
CA ASP A 75 15.72 -33.36 -22.32
C ASP A 75 17.18 -32.98 -22.58
N LYS A 76 17.57 -31.71 -22.32
CA LYS A 76 18.98 -31.29 -22.37
C LYS A 76 19.84 -31.97 -21.31
N PHE A 77 19.36 -32.13 -20.08
CA PHE A 77 20.08 -32.89 -19.07
C PHE A 77 20.30 -34.36 -19.48
N LEU A 78 19.29 -35.00 -20.10
CA LEU A 78 19.43 -36.34 -20.64
C LEU A 78 20.40 -36.40 -21.84
N GLU A 79 20.29 -35.46 -22.78
CA GLU A 79 21.16 -35.31 -23.95
C GLU A 79 22.64 -35.16 -23.53
N TYR A 80 22.89 -34.36 -22.50
CA TYR A 80 24.24 -34.13 -21.96
C TYR A 80 24.75 -35.30 -21.10
N GLY A 81 23.91 -36.29 -20.78
CA GLY A 81 24.32 -37.49 -20.04
C GLY A 81 24.34 -37.34 -18.52
N LEU A 82 23.54 -36.42 -17.96
CA LEU A 82 23.36 -36.33 -16.51
C LEU A 82 22.62 -37.58 -15.98
N ALA A 83 22.96 -37.97 -14.75
CA ALA A 83 22.31 -39.06 -14.03
C ALA A 83 21.09 -38.56 -13.24
N ASP A 84 20.18 -39.49 -12.92
CA ASP A 84 19.02 -39.28 -12.05
C ASP A 84 18.19 -38.02 -12.39
N VAL A 85 17.99 -37.78 -13.70
CA VAL A 85 17.23 -36.62 -14.19
C VAL A 85 15.75 -36.81 -13.83
N THR A 86 15.20 -35.90 -13.03
CA THR A 86 13.86 -36.03 -12.46
C THR A 86 13.09 -34.71 -12.44
N TYR A 87 11.76 -34.84 -12.51
CA TYR A 87 10.85 -33.75 -12.20
C TYR A 87 10.42 -33.82 -10.73
N GLN A 88 10.47 -32.69 -10.04
CA GLN A 88 9.86 -32.52 -8.72
C GLN A 88 8.66 -31.59 -8.82
N ALA A 89 7.45 -32.18 -8.78
CA ALA A 89 6.20 -31.43 -8.87
C ALA A 89 5.88 -30.68 -7.57
N PHE A 90 5.31 -29.49 -7.69
CA PHE A 90 4.75 -28.72 -6.59
C PHE A 90 3.55 -27.91 -7.04
N LYS A 91 2.74 -27.45 -6.09
CA LYS A 91 1.51 -26.70 -6.35
C LYS A 91 1.66 -25.23 -6.00
N VAL A 92 1.00 -24.38 -6.78
CA VAL A 92 0.95 -22.93 -6.60
C VAL A 92 -0.48 -22.46 -6.86
N VAL A 93 -0.97 -21.53 -6.04
CA VAL A 93 -2.21 -20.80 -6.32
C VAL A 93 -1.85 -19.48 -7.00
N ASP A 94 -2.33 -19.28 -8.21
CA ASP A 94 -2.12 -18.07 -9.01
C ASP A 94 -3.32 -17.77 -9.91
N THR A 95 -3.31 -16.63 -10.59
CA THR A 95 -4.34 -16.24 -11.54
C THR A 95 -4.02 -16.69 -12.96
N ILE A 96 -4.90 -17.52 -13.54
CA ILE A 96 -4.71 -18.15 -14.85
C ILE A 96 -5.69 -17.57 -15.87
N ASN A 97 -5.16 -17.14 -17.02
CA ASN A 97 -5.96 -16.71 -18.16
C ASN A 97 -6.31 -17.92 -19.03
N ARG A 98 -7.61 -18.25 -19.14
CA ARG A 98 -8.16 -19.30 -20.00
C ARG A 98 -8.71 -18.78 -21.33
N GLY A 99 -8.49 -17.50 -21.63
CA GLY A 99 -8.89 -16.85 -22.88
C GLY A 99 -9.46 -15.47 -22.63
N SER A 100 -8.92 -14.49 -23.33
CA SER A 100 -9.31 -13.08 -23.21
C SER A 100 -9.26 -12.42 -24.57
N ASN A 101 -10.36 -11.79 -24.96
CA ASN A 101 -10.47 -11.13 -26.25
C ASN A 101 -11.34 -9.88 -26.20
N ILE A 102 -11.15 -9.03 -27.21
CA ILE A 102 -12.01 -7.91 -27.53
C ILE A 102 -12.57 -8.10 -28.94
N THR A 103 -13.88 -7.93 -29.09
CA THR A 103 -14.56 -8.05 -30.39
C THR A 103 -15.12 -6.70 -30.80
N LEU A 104 -14.75 -6.22 -31.98
CA LEU A 104 -15.30 -5.02 -32.59
C LEU A 104 -16.71 -5.34 -33.13
N LEU A 105 -17.74 -4.64 -32.68
CA LEU A 105 -19.13 -5.00 -33.02
C LEU A 105 -19.51 -4.70 -34.46
N GLU A 106 -18.87 -3.71 -35.09
CA GLU A 106 -19.16 -3.33 -36.47
C GLU A 106 -18.57 -4.30 -37.49
N THR A 107 -17.37 -4.83 -37.22
CA THR A 107 -16.65 -5.72 -38.15
C THR A 107 -16.75 -7.20 -37.78
N GLY A 108 -17.13 -7.52 -36.53
CA GLY A 108 -17.06 -8.87 -35.98
C GLY A 108 -15.62 -9.36 -35.74
N GLN A 109 -14.61 -8.51 -35.96
CA GLN A 109 -13.21 -8.89 -35.77
C GLN A 109 -12.91 -9.05 -34.28
N THR A 110 -12.35 -10.21 -33.92
CA THR A 110 -11.91 -10.53 -32.56
C THR A 110 -10.38 -10.43 -32.47
N LEU A 111 -9.90 -9.73 -31.45
CA LEU A 111 -8.49 -9.51 -31.16
C LEU A 111 -8.16 -10.10 -29.79
N THR A 112 -6.99 -10.71 -29.66
CA THR A 112 -6.50 -11.23 -28.38
C THR A 112 -6.09 -10.08 -27.47
N ILE A 113 -6.45 -10.18 -26.19
CA ILE A 113 -6.01 -9.26 -25.15
C ILE A 113 -5.49 -10.07 -23.96
N HIS A 114 -4.63 -9.47 -23.16
CA HIS A 114 -3.92 -10.15 -22.07
C HIS A 114 -4.23 -9.47 -20.75
N PRO A 115 -4.84 -10.14 -19.77
CA PRO A 115 -5.18 -9.49 -18.51
C PRO A 115 -3.93 -9.09 -17.73
N ILE A 116 -3.99 -7.91 -17.12
CA ILE A 116 -2.98 -7.45 -16.15
C ILE A 116 -3.18 -8.19 -14.81
N ARG A 117 -2.10 -8.35 -14.04
CA ARG A 117 -2.12 -8.88 -12.66
C ARG A 117 -3.26 -8.28 -11.81
N PRO A 118 -3.86 -9.07 -10.91
CA PRO A 118 -5.07 -8.68 -10.17
C PRO A 118 -4.84 -7.48 -9.24
N ASN A 119 -5.93 -6.75 -8.99
CA ASN A 119 -6.03 -5.80 -7.88
C ASN A 119 -6.31 -6.56 -6.59
N LEU A 120 -5.27 -6.82 -5.78
CA LEU A 120 -5.32 -7.78 -4.68
C LEU A 120 -5.86 -9.14 -5.17
N VAL A 121 -7.12 -9.46 -4.90
CA VAL A 121 -7.80 -10.70 -5.36
C VAL A 121 -8.66 -10.50 -6.61
N CYS A 122 -8.95 -9.25 -7.01
CA CYS A 122 -9.82 -8.92 -8.13
C CYS A 122 -9.12 -9.12 -9.48
N THR A 123 -9.48 -10.18 -10.19
CA THR A 123 -8.96 -10.48 -11.53
C THR A 123 -9.65 -9.63 -12.60
N SER A 124 -9.05 -9.57 -13.80
CA SER A 124 -9.69 -9.00 -15.00
C SER A 124 -10.74 -9.96 -15.62
N GLN A 125 -11.46 -10.74 -14.82
CA GLN A 125 -12.61 -11.54 -15.28
C GLN A 125 -13.75 -10.62 -15.71
N THR A 126 -14.41 -10.94 -16.83
CA THR A 126 -15.68 -10.30 -17.20
C THR A 126 -16.87 -11.19 -16.86
N PRO A 127 -18.07 -10.63 -16.62
CA PRO A 127 -19.30 -11.41 -16.65
C PRO A 127 -19.47 -12.16 -17.99
N PRO A 128 -20.29 -13.23 -18.05
CA PRO A 128 -20.52 -13.99 -19.29
C PRO A 128 -20.99 -13.13 -20.48
N GLY A 129 -21.75 -12.06 -20.21
CA GLY A 129 -22.20 -11.08 -21.21
C GLY A 129 -21.10 -10.14 -21.74
N GLY A 130 -19.90 -10.16 -21.14
CA GLY A 130 -18.80 -9.28 -21.47
C GLY A 130 -18.96 -7.85 -20.94
N ILE A 131 -17.99 -7.01 -21.29
CA ILE A 131 -18.00 -5.56 -21.03
C ILE A 131 -18.04 -4.84 -22.37
N THR A 132 -19.10 -4.08 -22.62
CA THR A 132 -19.30 -3.34 -23.88
C THR A 132 -19.21 -1.84 -23.68
N GLY A 133 -18.51 -1.15 -24.58
CA GLY A 133 -18.40 0.32 -24.59
C GLY A 133 -17.67 0.85 -25.83
N PRO A 134 -17.74 2.17 -26.10
CA PRO A 134 -16.94 2.82 -27.13
C PRO A 134 -15.45 2.79 -26.78
N ILE A 135 -14.59 2.71 -27.79
CA ILE A 135 -13.13 2.77 -27.64
C ILE A 135 -12.68 4.22 -27.60
N ILE A 136 -11.90 4.60 -26.59
CA ILE A 136 -11.32 5.95 -26.44
C ILE A 136 -9.81 5.84 -26.25
N TYR A 137 -9.03 6.57 -27.04
CA TYR A 137 -7.58 6.63 -26.86
C TYR A 137 -7.17 7.84 -26.04
N ALA A 138 -6.66 7.58 -24.83
CA ALA A 138 -6.26 8.60 -23.87
C ALA A 138 -4.73 8.69 -23.67
N ARG A 139 -3.93 8.23 -24.64
CA ARG A 139 -2.47 8.47 -24.74
C ARG A 139 -1.75 8.28 -23.40
N SER A 140 -1.11 9.34 -22.89
CA SER A 140 -0.34 9.35 -21.65
C SER A 140 -1.19 9.43 -20.37
N GLY A 141 -2.52 9.51 -20.48
CA GLY A 141 -3.46 9.48 -19.37
C GLY A 141 -3.53 10.77 -18.56
N TRP A 142 -3.07 11.90 -19.11
CA TRP A 142 -3.34 13.22 -18.52
C TRP A 142 -4.79 13.63 -18.78
N MET A 143 -5.33 14.57 -18.00
CA MET A 143 -6.74 14.95 -18.11
C MET A 143 -7.09 15.50 -19.50
N GLU A 144 -6.15 16.20 -20.11
CA GLU A 144 -6.25 16.72 -21.48
C GLU A 144 -6.26 15.60 -22.52
N ASP A 145 -5.56 14.49 -22.26
CA ASP A 145 -5.57 13.33 -23.16
C ASP A 145 -6.92 12.62 -23.13
N PHE A 146 -7.54 12.51 -21.95
CA PHE A 146 -8.92 11.99 -21.82
C PHE A 146 -9.93 12.90 -22.53
N GLU A 147 -9.78 14.22 -22.40
CA GLU A 147 -10.62 15.20 -23.09
C GLU A 147 -10.45 15.12 -24.62
N ALA A 148 -9.22 15.11 -25.12
CA ALA A 148 -8.93 14.98 -26.54
C ALA A 148 -9.48 13.65 -27.10
N GLY A 149 -9.21 12.54 -26.41
CA GLY A 149 -9.69 11.21 -26.81
C GLY A 149 -11.21 11.11 -26.81
N ALA A 150 -11.90 11.66 -25.81
CA ALA A 150 -13.36 11.67 -25.74
C ALA A 150 -13.99 12.50 -26.87
N LYS A 151 -13.37 13.63 -27.24
CA LYS A 151 -13.80 14.47 -28.37
C LYS A 151 -13.55 13.77 -29.72
N GLU A 152 -12.39 13.14 -29.89
CA GLU A 152 -12.02 12.37 -31.08
C GLU A 152 -12.96 11.18 -31.31
N ALA A 153 -13.31 10.46 -30.24
CA ALA A 153 -14.22 9.31 -30.28
C ALA A 153 -15.71 9.69 -30.31
N ASP A 154 -16.04 10.99 -30.19
CA ASP A 154 -17.39 11.49 -29.94
C ASP A 154 -18.16 10.72 -28.84
N ALA A 155 -17.47 10.38 -27.75
CA ALA A 155 -17.99 9.53 -26.67
C ALA A 155 -17.62 10.09 -25.29
N TYR A 156 -18.40 9.74 -24.26
CA TYR A 156 -18.04 10.03 -22.87
C TYR A 156 -17.09 8.96 -22.33
N ILE A 157 -16.18 9.36 -21.43
CA ILE A 157 -15.32 8.38 -20.72
C ILE A 157 -16.17 7.41 -19.88
N GLU A 158 -17.26 7.90 -19.27
CA GLU A 158 -18.18 7.06 -18.51
C GLU A 158 -18.80 5.96 -19.41
N GLY A 159 -18.57 4.70 -19.05
CA GLY A 159 -19.06 3.54 -19.81
C GLY A 159 -18.15 3.07 -20.96
N SER A 160 -17.02 3.73 -21.21
CA SER A 160 -16.09 3.43 -22.31
C SER A 160 -15.06 2.34 -22.00
N ILE A 161 -14.36 1.89 -23.04
CA ILE A 161 -13.11 1.10 -22.97
C ILE A 161 -11.97 2.05 -23.34
N VAL A 162 -11.05 2.29 -22.42
CA VAL A 162 -9.98 3.27 -22.61
C VAL A 162 -8.68 2.58 -23.03
N LEU A 163 -8.06 3.06 -24.10
CA LEU A 163 -6.71 2.71 -24.52
C LEU A 163 -5.72 3.71 -23.89
N LEU A 164 -4.65 3.20 -23.29
CA LEU A 164 -3.58 3.98 -22.69
C LEU A 164 -2.21 3.50 -23.19
N ASP A 165 -1.25 4.40 -23.29
CA ASP A 165 0.14 4.03 -23.54
C ASP A 165 0.70 3.20 -22.37
N TRP A 166 1.72 2.39 -22.64
CA TRP A 166 2.34 1.56 -21.60
C TRP A 166 2.92 2.39 -20.46
N TYR A 167 3.69 3.45 -20.75
CA TYR A 167 4.39 4.24 -19.73
C TYR A 167 3.52 5.35 -19.11
N THR A 168 2.31 4.99 -18.69
CA THR A 168 1.30 5.87 -18.06
C THR A 168 1.27 5.81 -16.53
N GLU A 169 2.21 5.11 -15.93
CA GLU A 169 2.25 4.85 -14.49
C GLU A 169 0.91 4.29 -13.94
N ASN A 170 0.38 4.90 -12.87
CA ASN A 170 -0.90 4.56 -12.23
C ASN A 170 -2.09 5.39 -12.79
N ARG A 171 -1.91 6.17 -13.87
CA ARG A 171 -2.96 7.06 -14.42
C ARG A 171 -4.18 6.33 -14.99
N TRP A 172 -4.13 5.00 -15.13
CA TRP A 172 -5.33 4.17 -15.35
C TRP A 172 -6.39 4.33 -14.23
N ILE A 173 -5.98 4.72 -13.02
CA ILE A 173 -6.90 5.10 -11.93
C ILE A 173 -7.77 6.29 -12.33
N THR A 174 -7.25 7.23 -13.13
CA THR A 174 -8.02 8.36 -13.66
C THR A 174 -9.16 7.87 -14.56
N ALA A 175 -8.90 6.88 -15.42
CA ALA A 175 -9.94 6.25 -16.24
C ALA A 175 -11.06 5.64 -15.37
N ALA A 176 -10.68 4.94 -14.29
CA ALA A 176 -11.64 4.39 -13.33
C ALA A 176 -12.47 5.49 -12.62
N ARG A 177 -11.84 6.60 -12.22
CA ARG A 177 -12.51 7.76 -11.58
C ARG A 177 -13.50 8.47 -12.50
N LEU A 178 -13.21 8.49 -13.80
CA LEU A 178 -14.08 9.05 -14.84
C LEU A 178 -15.17 8.07 -15.31
N GLY A 179 -15.22 6.85 -14.76
CA GLY A 179 -16.28 5.88 -15.02
C GLY A 179 -16.06 4.96 -16.23
N ALA A 180 -14.83 4.85 -16.74
CA ALA A 180 -14.51 3.81 -17.73
C ALA A 180 -14.85 2.41 -17.20
N LYS A 181 -15.11 1.43 -18.08
CA LYS A 181 -15.40 0.05 -17.68
C LYS A 181 -14.16 -0.85 -17.68
N ALA A 182 -13.17 -0.52 -18.51
CA ALA A 182 -11.92 -1.23 -18.63
C ALA A 182 -10.83 -0.34 -19.21
N VAL A 183 -9.58 -0.74 -18.99
CA VAL A 183 -8.40 -0.14 -19.63
C VAL A 183 -7.63 -1.21 -20.42
N ILE A 184 -7.12 -0.83 -21.59
CA ILE A 184 -6.22 -1.64 -22.40
C ILE A 184 -4.92 -0.84 -22.62
N PHE A 185 -3.79 -1.41 -22.23
CA PHE A 185 -2.48 -0.82 -22.42
C PHE A 185 -1.90 -1.19 -23.79
N ILE A 186 -1.36 -0.20 -24.48
CA ILE A 186 -0.74 -0.29 -25.80
C ILE A 186 0.79 -0.28 -25.64
N PRO A 187 1.53 -1.11 -26.39
CA PRO A 187 2.97 -1.17 -26.32
C PRO A 187 3.59 0.15 -26.81
N PRO A 188 4.72 0.58 -26.22
CA PRO A 188 5.38 1.80 -26.63
C PRO A 188 6.18 1.59 -27.93
N ASP A 189 6.34 2.64 -28.73
CA ASP A 189 7.24 2.61 -29.89
C ASP A 189 8.72 2.56 -29.48
N VAL A 190 9.04 3.10 -28.30
CA VAL A 190 10.39 3.13 -27.73
C VAL A 190 10.34 2.63 -26.29
N LEU A 191 11.09 1.56 -26.00
CA LEU A 191 11.19 0.99 -24.66
C LEU A 191 11.94 1.95 -23.72
N SER A 192 11.29 2.27 -22.60
CA SER A 192 11.88 3.07 -21.53
C SER A 192 12.91 2.24 -20.76
N HIS A 193 13.98 2.90 -20.33
CA HIS A 193 15.05 2.31 -19.52
C HIS A 193 14.91 2.67 -18.03
N GLY A 194 13.81 3.35 -17.65
CA GLY A 194 13.50 3.64 -16.25
C GLY A 194 12.41 4.70 -16.06
N ALA A 195 11.45 4.41 -15.18
CA ALA A 195 10.67 5.43 -14.47
C ALA A 195 10.10 4.91 -13.13
N SER A 196 9.69 3.63 -13.06
CA SER A 196 8.96 3.09 -11.90
C SER A 196 9.81 2.37 -10.84
N GLY A 197 11.12 2.21 -11.06
CA GLY A 197 12.04 1.58 -10.11
C GLY A 197 11.53 0.20 -9.63
N ALA A 198 11.30 0.07 -8.31
CA ALA A 198 10.90 -1.17 -7.64
C ALA A 198 9.39 -1.51 -7.69
N PHE A 199 8.51 -0.68 -8.28
CA PHE A 199 7.05 -0.89 -8.20
C PHE A 199 6.35 -1.03 -9.56
N HIS A 200 5.52 -2.05 -9.67
CA HIS A 200 4.52 -2.14 -10.73
C HIS A 200 3.31 -1.26 -10.39
N VAL A 201 3.07 -0.25 -11.22
CA VAL A 201 2.02 0.76 -11.02
C VAL A 201 0.75 0.46 -11.84
N LYS A 202 0.73 -0.66 -12.57
CA LYS A 202 -0.38 -1.14 -13.40
C LYS A 202 -1.43 -1.93 -12.61
N HIS A 203 -1.09 -2.38 -11.41
CA HIS A 203 -2.01 -3.04 -10.48
C HIS A 203 -1.92 -2.46 -9.07
N LEU A 204 -2.92 -2.75 -8.24
CA LEU A 204 -2.96 -2.37 -6.83
C LEU A 204 -2.78 -3.63 -5.99
N PRO A 205 -1.58 -3.91 -5.47
CA PRO A 205 -1.34 -5.14 -4.72
C PRO A 205 -2.17 -5.25 -3.43
N GLU A 206 -2.67 -4.13 -2.90
CA GLU A 206 -3.33 -4.04 -1.59
C GLU A 206 -4.75 -3.47 -1.63
N LEU A 207 -5.30 -3.22 -2.82
CA LEU A 207 -6.65 -2.68 -2.96
C LEU A 207 -7.51 -3.61 -3.84
N PRO A 208 -8.59 -4.20 -3.31
CA PRO A 208 -9.50 -5.08 -4.04
C PRO A 208 -10.48 -4.30 -4.92
N LEU A 209 -9.95 -3.58 -5.92
CA LEU A 209 -10.74 -2.84 -6.89
C LEU A 209 -11.08 -3.72 -8.10
N GLN A 210 -12.36 -4.06 -8.30
CA GLN A 210 -12.81 -4.76 -9.50
C GLN A 210 -12.81 -3.79 -10.70
N PHE A 211 -11.69 -3.71 -11.41
CA PHE A 211 -11.52 -2.86 -12.59
C PHE A 211 -10.65 -3.60 -13.62
N PRO A 212 -11.27 -4.25 -14.61
CA PRO A 212 -10.55 -5.05 -15.59
C PRO A 212 -9.55 -4.21 -16.39
N ARG A 213 -8.32 -4.72 -16.45
CA ARG A 213 -7.20 -4.12 -17.20
C ARG A 213 -6.53 -5.17 -18.05
N TYR A 214 -6.12 -4.76 -19.23
CA TYR A 214 -5.53 -5.63 -20.23
C TYR A 214 -4.34 -4.96 -20.90
N TYR A 215 -3.54 -5.77 -21.58
CA TYR A 215 -2.49 -5.41 -22.51
C TYR A 215 -2.83 -6.00 -23.88
N VAL A 216 -2.39 -5.36 -24.96
CA VAL A 216 -2.45 -5.89 -26.32
C VAL A 216 -1.09 -5.84 -26.96
N GLU A 217 -0.78 -6.77 -27.85
CA GLU A 217 0.44 -6.72 -28.64
C GLU A 217 0.36 -5.66 -29.76
N ALA A 218 1.50 -5.36 -30.40
CA ALA A 218 1.63 -4.23 -31.32
C ALA A 218 0.70 -4.34 -32.56
N THR A 219 0.42 -5.57 -33.01
CA THR A 219 -0.49 -5.85 -34.12
C THR A 219 -1.93 -5.47 -33.80
N GLU A 220 -2.45 -5.94 -32.67
CA GLU A 220 -3.81 -5.69 -32.18
C GLU A 220 -3.97 -4.21 -31.78
N ALA A 221 -2.95 -3.60 -31.18
CA ALA A 221 -2.93 -2.18 -30.84
C ALA A 221 -3.20 -1.29 -32.06
N LYS A 222 -2.54 -1.57 -33.20
CA LYS A 222 -2.76 -0.83 -34.45
C LYS A 222 -4.20 -0.94 -34.95
N VAL A 223 -4.84 -2.09 -34.76
CA VAL A 223 -6.25 -2.29 -35.12
C VAL A 223 -7.16 -1.49 -34.18
N LEU A 224 -6.92 -1.54 -32.87
CA LEU A 224 -7.72 -0.80 -31.88
C LEU A 224 -7.63 0.72 -32.08
N LEU A 225 -6.42 1.25 -32.33
CA LEU A 225 -6.22 2.68 -32.59
C LEU A 225 -6.95 3.17 -33.85
N LYS A 226 -7.06 2.33 -34.90
CA LYS A 226 -7.85 2.65 -36.10
C LYS A 226 -9.36 2.63 -35.86
N ASN A 227 -9.82 2.03 -34.77
CA ASN A 227 -11.24 1.86 -34.43
C ASN A 227 -11.64 2.69 -33.20
N VAL A 228 -10.93 3.77 -32.88
CA VAL A 228 -11.37 4.76 -31.88
C VAL A 228 -12.75 5.30 -32.26
N GLY A 229 -13.63 5.46 -31.26
CA GLY A 229 -15.04 5.81 -31.43
C GLY A 229 -15.97 4.63 -31.73
N LYS A 230 -15.44 3.46 -32.11
CA LYS A 230 -16.25 2.26 -32.39
C LYS A 230 -16.58 1.51 -31.10
N ILE A 231 -17.67 0.72 -31.13
CA ILE A 231 -18.12 -0.08 -29.99
C ILE A 231 -17.46 -1.45 -30.03
N ALA A 232 -16.94 -1.88 -28.88
CA ALA A 232 -16.35 -3.19 -28.71
C ALA A 232 -16.86 -3.89 -27.45
N THR A 233 -16.78 -5.22 -27.45
CA THR A 233 -17.10 -6.08 -26.31
C THR A 233 -15.89 -6.88 -25.89
N ILE A 234 -15.50 -6.76 -24.62
CA ILE A 234 -14.46 -7.57 -24.00
C ILE A 234 -15.07 -8.80 -23.35
N LYS A 235 -14.49 -9.97 -23.58
CA LYS A 235 -14.75 -11.20 -22.83
C LYS A 235 -13.43 -11.78 -22.33
N SER A 236 -13.37 -12.06 -21.02
CA SER A 236 -12.15 -12.52 -20.35
C SER A 236 -12.48 -13.58 -19.31
N THR A 237 -11.72 -14.68 -19.37
CA THR A 237 -11.72 -15.77 -18.38
C THR A 237 -10.38 -15.77 -17.66
N HIS A 238 -10.32 -15.13 -16.49
CA HIS A 238 -9.12 -14.95 -15.69
C HIS A 238 -9.44 -15.26 -14.22
N ARG A 239 -8.99 -16.41 -13.70
CA ARG A 239 -9.46 -16.96 -12.42
C ARG A 239 -8.31 -17.41 -11.54
N TRP A 240 -8.54 -17.43 -10.23
CA TRP A 240 -7.61 -18.05 -9.28
C TRP A 240 -7.71 -19.57 -9.40
N GLU A 241 -6.59 -20.24 -9.61
CA GLU A 241 -6.54 -21.69 -9.75
C GLU A 241 -5.32 -22.24 -8.99
N GLU A 242 -5.47 -23.45 -8.44
CA GLU A 242 -4.33 -24.23 -7.97
C GLU A 242 -3.73 -25.00 -9.15
N VAL A 243 -2.53 -24.61 -9.56
CA VAL A 243 -1.80 -25.21 -10.70
C VAL A 243 -0.56 -25.95 -10.23
N THR A 244 -0.10 -26.89 -11.05
CA THR A 244 1.14 -27.65 -10.81
C THR A 244 2.26 -27.08 -11.66
N SER A 245 3.46 -27.01 -11.09
CA SER A 245 4.71 -26.73 -11.79
C SER A 245 5.80 -27.69 -11.30
N TRP A 246 6.98 -27.66 -11.91
CA TRP A 246 8.02 -28.66 -11.72
C TRP A 246 9.41 -28.04 -11.59
N ASN A 247 10.19 -28.50 -10.63
CA ASN A 247 11.65 -28.33 -10.70
C ASN A 247 12.23 -29.45 -11.57
N VAL A 248 13.33 -29.17 -12.27
CA VAL A 248 14.10 -30.18 -13.02
C VAL A 248 15.45 -30.35 -12.34
N ILE A 249 15.77 -31.59 -11.95
CA ILE A 249 16.99 -31.90 -11.19
C ILE A 249 17.79 -32.94 -11.96
N GLY A 250 19.10 -32.75 -12.10
CA GLY A 250 20.01 -33.71 -12.70
C GLY A 250 21.37 -33.72 -12.01
N TYR A 251 22.14 -34.79 -12.18
CA TYR A 251 23.39 -35.02 -11.46
C TYR A 251 24.57 -35.30 -12.39
N VAL A 252 25.72 -34.72 -12.08
CA VAL A 252 27.02 -35.21 -12.55
C VAL A 252 27.72 -35.86 -11.36
N LYS A 253 27.87 -37.19 -11.38
CA LYS A 253 28.47 -37.93 -10.26
C LYS A 253 29.96 -37.62 -10.15
N GLY A 254 30.39 -37.30 -8.92
CA GLY A 254 31.79 -37.02 -8.62
C GLY A 254 32.68 -38.26 -8.76
N THR A 255 33.91 -38.06 -9.23
CA THR A 255 34.89 -39.15 -9.44
C THR A 255 35.55 -39.63 -8.15
N LYS A 256 35.65 -38.76 -7.13
CA LYS A 256 36.33 -39.06 -5.84
C LYS A 256 35.36 -39.04 -4.65
N TYR A 257 34.40 -38.10 -4.64
CA TYR A 257 33.47 -37.89 -3.53
C TYR A 257 32.00 -37.90 -4.02
N PRO A 258 31.44 -39.06 -4.37
CA PRO A 258 30.09 -39.16 -4.95
C PRO A 258 28.97 -38.73 -3.99
N ASP A 259 29.18 -38.84 -2.67
CA ASP A 259 28.23 -38.45 -1.63
C ASP A 259 28.37 -36.99 -1.16
N ARG A 260 29.24 -36.20 -1.79
CA ARG A 260 29.40 -34.78 -1.50
C ARG A 260 28.83 -33.97 -2.65
N ILE A 261 27.75 -33.24 -2.38
CA ILE A 261 26.95 -32.58 -3.42
C ILE A 261 27.14 -31.07 -3.36
N ILE A 262 27.45 -30.48 -4.51
CA ILE A 262 27.50 -29.04 -4.75
C ILE A 262 26.32 -28.71 -5.65
N LEU A 263 25.42 -27.86 -5.15
CA LEU A 263 24.17 -27.56 -5.83
C LEU A 263 24.32 -26.29 -6.66
N ILE A 264 24.26 -26.43 -7.98
CA ILE A 264 24.16 -25.30 -8.92
C ILE A 264 22.69 -25.11 -9.26
N SER A 265 22.14 -23.94 -9.01
CA SER A 265 20.72 -23.67 -9.26
C SER A 265 20.49 -22.42 -10.09
N SER A 266 19.36 -22.40 -10.80
CA SER A 266 18.83 -21.21 -11.46
C SER A 266 17.32 -21.39 -11.70
N TYR A 267 16.58 -20.31 -11.86
CA TYR A 267 15.16 -20.40 -12.21
C TYR A 267 14.96 -20.40 -13.73
N TYR A 268 13.87 -21.01 -14.18
CA TYR A 268 13.50 -21.07 -15.60
C TYR A 268 12.07 -20.57 -15.88
N ASP A 269 11.26 -20.25 -14.88
CA ASP A 269 10.03 -19.52 -15.12
C ASP A 269 10.31 -18.05 -15.46
N SER A 270 9.35 -17.39 -16.08
CA SER A 270 9.38 -15.97 -16.35
C SER A 270 8.14 -15.31 -15.79
N SER A 271 8.14 -13.98 -15.75
CA SER A 271 7.01 -13.23 -15.24
C SER A 271 6.76 -11.98 -16.07
N SER A 272 5.52 -11.51 -15.99
CA SER A 272 5.10 -10.25 -16.58
C SER A 272 3.94 -9.67 -15.78
N ILE A 273 3.84 -8.34 -15.82
CA ILE A 273 2.66 -7.62 -15.35
C ILE A 273 1.38 -8.04 -16.11
N ALA A 274 1.52 -8.57 -17.32
CA ALA A 274 0.50 -9.31 -18.07
C ALA A 274 0.87 -10.81 -18.11
N PRO A 275 0.45 -11.65 -17.14
CA PRO A 275 1.02 -12.99 -16.95
C PRO A 275 0.91 -13.94 -18.15
N SER A 276 -0.07 -13.73 -19.03
CA SER A 276 -0.20 -14.52 -20.26
C SER A 276 0.80 -14.14 -21.38
N VAL A 277 1.60 -13.08 -21.18
CA VAL A 277 2.68 -12.63 -22.10
C VAL A 277 3.92 -12.33 -21.26
N ALA A 278 4.72 -13.37 -21.03
CA ALA A 278 5.96 -13.30 -20.27
C ALA A 278 7.08 -14.05 -21.00
N PRO A 279 7.66 -13.49 -22.09
CA PRO A 279 8.71 -14.19 -22.84
C PRO A 279 9.97 -14.42 -22.00
N GLY A 280 10.38 -13.43 -21.21
CA GLY A 280 11.47 -13.54 -20.23
C GLY A 280 12.84 -13.85 -20.84
N ALA A 281 13.19 -13.25 -21.98
CA ALA A 281 14.41 -13.58 -22.70
C ALA A 281 15.67 -13.37 -21.85
N GLU A 282 15.79 -12.22 -21.19
CA GLU A 282 16.89 -11.94 -20.29
C GLU A 282 16.82 -12.83 -19.04
N GLU A 283 15.62 -13.12 -18.50
CA GLU A 283 15.45 -14.07 -17.40
C GLU A 283 15.96 -15.48 -17.74
N ALA A 284 15.95 -15.87 -19.01
CA ALA A 284 16.43 -17.19 -19.46
C ALA A 284 17.96 -17.33 -19.49
N VAL A 285 18.73 -16.24 -19.36
CA VAL A 285 20.19 -16.26 -19.50
C VAL A 285 20.86 -17.16 -18.47
N SER A 286 20.38 -17.15 -17.23
CA SER A 286 20.97 -17.89 -16.12
C SER A 286 20.80 -19.40 -16.26
N VAL A 287 19.58 -19.86 -16.56
CA VAL A 287 19.31 -21.29 -16.82
C VAL A 287 20.01 -21.76 -18.09
N SER A 288 20.06 -20.92 -19.13
CA SER A 288 20.78 -21.23 -20.38
C SER A 288 22.28 -21.39 -20.14
N THR A 289 22.85 -20.54 -19.28
CA THR A 289 24.26 -20.64 -18.87
C THR A 289 24.49 -21.88 -18.01
N MET A 290 23.57 -22.21 -17.11
CA MET A 290 23.62 -23.43 -16.29
C MET A 290 23.60 -24.71 -17.15
N LEU A 291 22.83 -24.73 -18.25
CA LEU A 291 22.81 -25.84 -19.20
C LEU A 291 24.19 -26.10 -19.81
N GLU A 292 24.91 -25.07 -20.24
CA GLU A 292 26.26 -25.23 -20.81
C GLU A 292 27.30 -25.63 -19.76
N ILE A 293 27.14 -25.16 -18.51
CA ILE A 293 27.97 -25.64 -17.39
C ILE A 293 27.72 -27.13 -17.14
N ALA A 294 26.45 -27.56 -17.17
CA ALA A 294 26.09 -28.96 -17.01
C ALA A 294 26.66 -29.83 -18.13
N ARG A 295 26.59 -29.36 -19.39
CA ARG A 295 27.22 -30.02 -20.55
C ARG A 295 28.71 -30.22 -20.34
N TYR A 296 29.42 -29.14 -19.97
CA TYR A 296 30.87 -29.19 -19.75
C TYR A 296 31.26 -30.21 -18.67
N PHE A 297 30.61 -30.20 -17.50
CA PHE A 297 30.96 -31.14 -16.42
C PHE A 297 30.50 -32.58 -16.66
N ALA A 298 29.51 -32.80 -17.52
CA ALA A 298 29.12 -34.16 -17.90
C ALA A 298 30.25 -34.84 -18.70
N GLU A 299 30.95 -34.09 -19.55
CA GLU A 299 32.14 -34.51 -20.30
C GLU A 299 33.40 -34.49 -19.41
N HIS A 300 33.52 -33.51 -18.51
CA HIS A 300 34.67 -33.28 -17.64
C HIS A 300 34.31 -33.51 -16.16
N ARG A 301 34.12 -34.78 -15.77
CA ARG A 301 33.58 -35.13 -14.45
C ARG A 301 34.46 -34.62 -13.29
N PRO A 302 33.90 -33.82 -12.36
CA PRO A 302 34.66 -33.26 -11.25
C PRO A 302 34.85 -34.25 -10.09
N LYS A 303 35.65 -33.88 -9.07
CA LYS A 303 35.87 -34.73 -7.88
C LYS A 303 34.60 -34.90 -7.05
N ASN A 304 33.84 -33.83 -6.83
CA ASN A 304 32.59 -33.81 -6.08
C ASN A 304 31.38 -34.00 -7.01
N THR A 305 30.25 -34.47 -6.47
CA THR A 305 29.00 -34.54 -7.26
C THR A 305 28.44 -33.14 -7.46
N LEU A 306 28.10 -32.80 -8.70
CA LEU A 306 27.30 -31.61 -9.00
C LEU A 306 25.83 -32.00 -9.13
N MET A 307 24.97 -31.29 -8.42
CA MET A 307 23.52 -31.34 -8.63
C MET A 307 23.11 -30.05 -9.33
N PHE A 308 22.50 -30.17 -10.51
CA PHE A 308 21.91 -29.05 -11.22
C PHE A 308 20.40 -29.03 -10.95
N ALA A 309 19.89 -27.89 -10.47
CA ALA A 309 18.47 -27.72 -10.20
C ALA A 309 17.92 -26.48 -10.91
N ALA A 310 17.08 -26.70 -11.91
CA ALA A 310 16.30 -25.65 -12.55
C ALA A 310 14.97 -25.50 -11.81
N PHE A 311 14.82 -24.40 -11.07
CA PHE A 311 13.63 -24.11 -10.28
C PHE A 311 12.55 -23.42 -11.10
N SER A 312 11.30 -23.67 -10.72
CA SER A 312 10.15 -22.90 -11.21
C SER A 312 9.44 -22.18 -10.08
N GLY A 313 8.51 -21.28 -10.39
CA GLY A 313 7.79 -20.49 -9.40
C GLY A 313 8.69 -19.53 -8.63
N HIS A 314 9.76 -19.03 -9.25
CA HIS A 314 10.61 -17.96 -8.73
C HIS A 314 9.74 -16.75 -8.34
N HIS A 315 8.87 -16.34 -9.26
CA HIS A 315 7.97 -15.19 -9.12
C HIS A 315 6.77 -15.45 -8.20
N ASN A 316 6.62 -16.67 -7.70
CA ASN A 316 5.53 -17.09 -6.82
C ASN A 316 5.99 -17.20 -5.37
N ASN A 317 6.97 -16.39 -4.93
CA ASN A 317 7.66 -16.47 -3.64
C ASN A 317 8.59 -17.70 -3.57
N LEU A 318 9.34 -17.95 -4.66
CA LEU A 318 10.37 -18.99 -4.76
C LEU A 318 9.83 -20.39 -4.48
N ARG A 319 8.64 -20.70 -5.00
CA ARG A 319 7.88 -21.91 -4.67
C ARG A 319 8.61 -23.19 -5.04
N GLY A 320 9.33 -23.21 -6.16
CA GLY A 320 10.17 -24.33 -6.55
C GLY A 320 11.33 -24.55 -5.59
N ALA A 321 12.12 -23.52 -5.30
CA ALA A 321 13.23 -23.61 -4.36
C ALA A 321 12.77 -24.00 -2.94
N VAL A 322 11.62 -23.48 -2.50
CA VAL A 322 10.97 -23.86 -1.24
C VAL A 322 10.49 -25.31 -1.25
N ALA A 323 9.88 -25.78 -2.34
CA ALA A 323 9.44 -27.17 -2.47
C ALA A 323 10.65 -28.12 -2.43
N PHE A 324 11.73 -27.75 -3.12
CA PHE A 324 13.02 -28.43 -3.07
C PHE A 324 13.54 -28.50 -1.63
N ALA A 325 13.62 -27.36 -0.94
CA ALA A 325 14.11 -27.29 0.43
C ALA A 325 13.25 -28.11 1.40
N THR A 326 11.93 -28.05 1.27
CA THR A 326 10.98 -28.78 2.10
C THR A 326 11.09 -30.29 1.91
N HIS A 327 11.38 -30.73 0.70
CA HIS A 327 11.56 -32.15 0.38
C HIS A 327 12.91 -32.67 0.89
N TYR A 328 14.01 -32.02 0.49
CA TYR A 328 15.37 -32.52 0.78
C TYR A 328 15.86 -32.22 2.19
N PHE A 329 15.27 -31.26 2.92
CA PHE A 329 15.63 -30.92 4.30
C PHE A 329 14.49 -31.23 5.28
N ASN A 330 13.70 -32.27 4.99
CA ASN A 330 12.61 -32.72 5.85
C ASN A 330 13.13 -33.52 7.06
N TYR A 331 12.79 -33.09 8.28
CA TYR A 331 13.21 -33.78 9.51
C TYR A 331 12.64 -35.19 9.67
N THR A 332 11.38 -35.41 9.26
CA THR A 332 10.75 -36.72 9.35
C THR A 332 11.41 -37.71 8.40
N ALA A 333 11.64 -37.30 7.14
CA ALA A 333 12.31 -38.15 6.15
C ALA A 333 13.74 -38.51 6.59
N TRP A 334 14.50 -37.56 7.14
CA TRP A 334 15.81 -37.85 7.72
C TRP A 334 15.74 -38.84 8.88
N LYS A 335 14.73 -38.76 9.74
CA LYS A 335 14.59 -39.67 10.87
C LYS A 335 14.28 -41.10 10.43
N GLU A 336 13.55 -41.25 9.31
CA GLU A 336 13.17 -42.55 8.75
C GLU A 336 14.35 -43.24 8.03
N ASP A 337 15.17 -42.48 7.30
CA ASP A 337 16.37 -43.00 6.62
C ASP A 337 17.55 -42.01 6.71
N PRO A 338 18.27 -41.97 7.86
CA PRO A 338 19.36 -41.03 8.05
C PRO A 338 20.56 -41.28 7.12
N GLU A 339 20.82 -42.53 6.75
CA GLU A 339 22.02 -42.93 5.99
C GLU A 339 21.93 -42.54 4.52
N ASN A 340 20.74 -42.65 3.90
CA ASN A 340 20.54 -42.25 2.50
C ASN A 340 20.02 -40.81 2.35
N PHE A 341 19.90 -40.06 3.44
CA PHE A 341 19.32 -38.71 3.41
C PHE A 341 20.19 -37.72 2.62
N ILE A 342 19.71 -37.33 1.43
CA ILE A 342 20.43 -36.46 0.49
C ILE A 342 20.67 -35.05 1.05
N GLY A 343 19.79 -34.50 1.89
CA GLY A 343 19.91 -33.12 2.37
C GLY A 343 21.24 -32.80 3.07
N LEU A 344 21.77 -33.73 3.87
CA LEU A 344 23.05 -33.55 4.57
C LEU A 344 24.28 -33.73 3.66
N LYS A 345 24.07 -34.34 2.48
CA LYS A 345 25.07 -34.50 1.41
C LYS A 345 25.26 -33.21 0.61
N ILE A 346 24.23 -32.35 0.53
CA ILE A 346 24.31 -31.01 -0.09
C ILE A 346 25.13 -30.08 0.80
N LYS A 347 26.35 -29.73 0.36
CA LYS A 347 27.32 -28.95 1.14
C LYS A 347 27.19 -27.45 0.94
N ILE A 348 26.99 -27.01 -0.30
CA ILE A 348 26.84 -25.60 -0.66
C ILE A 348 25.90 -25.46 -1.85
N ASN A 349 25.22 -24.31 -1.94
CA ASN A 349 24.47 -23.90 -3.12
C ASN A 349 25.03 -22.62 -3.75
N LEU A 350 25.26 -22.69 -5.05
CA LEU A 350 25.65 -21.58 -5.91
C LEU A 350 24.47 -21.31 -6.86
N ASN A 351 23.76 -20.21 -6.64
CA ASN A 351 22.62 -19.85 -7.47
C ASN A 351 23.04 -18.82 -8.54
N LEU A 352 22.59 -19.00 -9.78
CA LEU A 352 22.86 -18.11 -10.90
C LEU A 352 21.64 -17.21 -11.17
N ASP A 353 21.85 -15.90 -11.10
CA ASP A 353 20.88 -14.85 -11.49
C ASP A 353 21.59 -13.75 -12.29
N LEU A 354 22.05 -14.12 -13.48
CA LEU A 354 22.78 -13.30 -14.42
C LEU A 354 21.84 -12.36 -15.21
N SER A 355 22.41 -11.30 -15.78
CA SER A 355 21.76 -10.37 -16.71
C SER A 355 22.81 -9.75 -17.65
N LEU A 356 22.39 -9.14 -18.76
CA LEU A 356 23.35 -8.67 -19.77
C LEU A 356 23.73 -7.19 -19.61
N GLY A 357 23.25 -6.49 -18.56
CA GLY A 357 23.41 -5.04 -18.44
C GLY A 357 24.73 -4.51 -17.92
N SER A 358 25.54 -5.33 -17.27
CA SER A 358 26.81 -4.91 -16.69
C SER A 358 27.77 -6.10 -16.60
N PRO A 359 29.08 -5.91 -16.80
CA PRO A 359 30.06 -6.98 -16.62
C PRO A 359 30.40 -7.25 -15.14
N VAL A 360 29.90 -6.43 -14.21
CA VAL A 360 30.29 -6.46 -12.80
C VAL A 360 29.45 -7.46 -12.01
N LEU A 361 30.11 -8.47 -11.43
CA LEU A 361 29.45 -9.44 -10.56
C LEU A 361 29.02 -8.81 -9.22
N TYR A 362 27.91 -9.30 -8.70
CA TYR A 362 27.38 -8.98 -7.37
C TYR A 362 27.08 -10.27 -6.61
N PHE A 363 27.81 -10.52 -5.52
CA PHE A 363 27.61 -11.70 -4.69
C PHE A 363 26.63 -11.41 -3.55
N VAL A 364 25.58 -12.24 -3.45
CA VAL A 364 24.44 -12.01 -2.54
C VAL A 364 24.26 -13.15 -1.56
N ALA A 365 24.59 -12.90 -0.29
CA ALA A 365 24.33 -13.82 0.82
C ALA A 365 22.88 -13.74 1.32
N GLN A 366 22.37 -12.52 1.53
CA GLN A 366 20.99 -12.27 1.93
C GLN A 366 20.29 -11.49 0.83
N GLY A 367 19.21 -12.05 0.28
CA GLY A 367 18.36 -11.37 -0.68
C GLY A 367 17.24 -10.56 -0.03
N ASN A 368 16.33 -10.07 -0.86
CA ASN A 368 15.21 -9.25 -0.41
C ASN A 368 14.00 -10.06 0.02
N GLU A 369 13.83 -11.27 -0.50
CA GLU A 369 12.68 -12.10 -0.18
C GLU A 369 12.76 -12.50 1.30
N PHE A 370 13.94 -12.87 1.81
CA PHE A 370 14.16 -13.28 3.20
C PHE A 370 15.00 -12.26 4.00
N ARG A 371 14.86 -10.96 3.69
CA ARG A 371 15.42 -9.85 4.48
C ARG A 371 14.74 -9.76 5.86
N TYR A 372 15.48 -9.40 6.91
CA TYR A 372 15.04 -9.32 8.34
C TYR A 372 14.87 -10.65 9.09
N PHE A 373 15.50 -11.72 8.63
CA PHE A 373 15.51 -13.03 9.30
C PHE A 373 16.46 -13.10 10.51
N GLY A 374 16.99 -11.93 10.92
CA GLY A 374 17.94 -11.71 12.00
C GLY A 374 19.16 -12.61 11.93
N GLY A 375 20.07 -12.25 11.03
CA GLY A 375 21.46 -12.53 11.32
C GLY A 375 21.87 -11.66 12.51
N ASP A 376 22.06 -12.32 13.65
CA ASP A 376 23.05 -11.89 14.63
C ASP A 376 24.41 -11.67 13.94
N THR A 377 25.33 -10.93 14.58
CA THR A 377 26.69 -10.68 14.06
C THR A 377 27.45 -11.98 13.76
N SER A 378 27.02 -13.11 14.33
CA SER A 378 27.52 -14.46 14.05
C SER A 378 27.49 -14.88 12.57
N TRP A 379 26.52 -14.43 11.76
CA TRP A 379 26.47 -14.79 10.33
C TRP A 379 27.41 -13.98 9.44
N VAL A 380 27.77 -12.77 9.89
CA VAL A 380 28.63 -11.85 9.13
C VAL A 380 30.02 -12.46 8.98
N GLY A 381 30.63 -12.94 10.07
CA GLY A 381 31.95 -13.59 10.00
C GLY A 381 31.97 -14.85 9.12
N ILE A 382 30.90 -15.64 9.15
CA ILE A 382 30.79 -16.87 8.35
C ILE A 382 30.76 -16.55 6.85
N TYR A 383 29.94 -15.58 6.44
CA TYR A 383 29.84 -15.16 5.05
C TYR A 383 31.08 -14.42 4.56
N SER A 384 31.77 -13.68 5.42
CA SER A 384 33.07 -13.08 5.10
C SER A 384 34.13 -14.13 4.83
N ASN A 385 34.21 -15.22 5.62
CA ASN A 385 35.13 -16.32 5.34
C ASN A 385 34.79 -17.01 4.00
N LEU A 386 33.51 -17.25 3.73
CA LEU A 386 33.07 -17.82 2.45
C LEU A 386 33.45 -16.92 1.28
N MET A 387 33.30 -15.60 1.44
CA MET A 387 33.72 -14.60 0.45
C MET A 387 35.23 -14.62 0.21
N GLU A 388 36.03 -14.60 1.27
CA GLU A 388 37.49 -14.66 1.17
C GLU A 388 37.95 -15.88 0.37
N TYR A 389 37.35 -17.06 0.61
CA TYR A 389 37.69 -18.30 -0.10
C TYR A 389 37.52 -18.17 -1.62
N PHE A 390 36.35 -17.73 -2.11
CA PHE A 390 36.15 -17.61 -3.56
C PHE A 390 36.81 -16.35 -4.14
N LYS A 391 37.07 -15.32 -3.32
CA LYS A 391 37.83 -14.13 -3.72
C LYS A 391 39.26 -14.48 -4.10
N THR A 392 39.92 -15.41 -3.40
CA THR A 392 41.25 -15.91 -3.78
C THR A 392 41.27 -16.45 -5.21
N VAL A 393 40.20 -17.14 -5.64
CA VAL A 393 40.06 -17.63 -7.02
C VAL A 393 39.93 -16.46 -8.01
N MET A 394 39.10 -15.47 -7.70
CA MET A 394 38.90 -14.30 -8.56
C MET A 394 40.15 -13.44 -8.68
N ASP A 395 40.84 -13.16 -7.57
CA ASP A 395 42.06 -12.37 -7.54
C ASP A 395 43.12 -12.99 -8.48
N LYS A 396 43.27 -14.31 -8.44
CA LYS A 396 44.15 -15.05 -9.37
C LYS A 396 43.73 -14.88 -10.83
N VAL A 397 42.43 -15.00 -11.14
CA VAL A 397 41.92 -14.82 -12.52
C VAL A 397 42.15 -13.38 -13.00
N MET A 398 41.95 -12.39 -12.13
CA MET A 398 42.15 -10.97 -12.43
C MET A 398 43.64 -10.60 -12.61
N GLU A 399 44.53 -11.24 -11.85
CA GLU A 399 45.98 -11.07 -11.95
C GLU A 399 46.57 -11.76 -13.19
N GLU A 400 46.29 -13.05 -13.37
CA GLU A 400 46.86 -13.87 -14.45
C GLU A 400 46.19 -13.62 -15.81
N LYS A 401 44.96 -13.09 -15.82
CA LYS A 401 44.16 -12.81 -17.03
C LYS A 401 44.15 -13.99 -18.03
N PRO A 402 43.78 -15.22 -17.62
CA PRO A 402 43.86 -16.43 -18.47
C PRO A 402 42.99 -16.35 -19.74
N PHE A 403 42.00 -15.45 -19.74
CA PHE A 403 41.12 -15.18 -20.88
C PHE A 403 41.50 -13.91 -21.68
N GLY A 404 42.55 -13.18 -21.26
CA GLY A 404 43.04 -11.98 -21.95
C GLY A 404 42.23 -10.70 -21.70
N ARG A 405 41.38 -10.68 -20.67
CA ARG A 405 40.50 -9.56 -20.31
C ARG A 405 40.96 -8.85 -19.04
N GLU A 406 40.71 -7.54 -18.97
CA GLU A 406 40.76 -6.78 -17.72
C GLU A 406 39.36 -6.68 -17.11
N TYR A 407 39.25 -6.94 -15.82
CA TYR A 407 37.98 -7.00 -15.12
C TYR A 407 37.82 -5.83 -14.16
N GLN A 408 36.57 -5.45 -13.93
CA GLN A 408 36.21 -4.58 -12.83
C GLN A 408 36.06 -5.39 -11.55
N GLU A 409 36.39 -4.79 -10.41
CA GLU A 409 36.21 -5.39 -9.10
C GLU A 409 34.73 -5.76 -8.85
N PRO A 410 34.44 -6.99 -8.40
CA PRO A 410 33.11 -7.41 -8.01
C PRO A 410 32.56 -6.62 -6.81
N GLU A 411 31.23 -6.62 -6.69
CA GLU A 411 30.51 -6.07 -5.55
C GLU A 411 29.98 -7.17 -4.63
N TYR A 412 29.79 -6.85 -3.37
CA TYR A 412 29.41 -7.82 -2.34
C TYR A 412 28.32 -7.29 -1.42
N ASN A 413 27.37 -8.15 -1.07
CA ASN A 413 26.36 -7.88 -0.06
C ASN A 413 27.02 -7.61 1.31
N TYR A 414 26.37 -6.82 2.17
CA TYR A 414 26.95 -6.42 3.46
C TYR A 414 27.30 -7.59 4.40
N TYR A 415 26.64 -8.75 4.27
CA TYR A 415 27.03 -9.95 5.04
C TYR A 415 28.38 -10.51 4.62
N MET A 416 28.74 -10.40 3.34
CA MET A 416 30.01 -10.91 2.82
C MET A 416 31.17 -9.96 3.16
N THR A 417 30.95 -8.65 3.20
CA THR A 417 32.02 -7.67 3.48
C THR A 417 32.43 -7.57 4.95
N GLY A 418 31.73 -8.23 5.87
CA GLY A 418 32.08 -8.19 7.29
C GLY A 418 31.59 -6.93 8.03
N ASP A 419 30.99 -5.98 7.30
CA ASP A 419 30.61 -4.66 7.82
C ASP A 419 29.09 -4.51 7.89
N TYR A 420 28.51 -4.81 9.06
CA TYR A 420 27.08 -4.67 9.33
C TYR A 420 26.54 -3.25 9.08
N TYR A 421 27.40 -2.22 9.18
CA TYR A 421 27.02 -0.82 8.95
C TYR A 421 27.08 -0.43 7.47
N ASN A 422 27.63 -1.28 6.60
CA ASN A 422 27.76 -1.00 5.17
C ASN A 422 26.47 -1.29 4.37
N ARG A 423 25.33 -1.52 5.03
CA ARG A 423 24.02 -1.59 4.36
C ARG A 423 23.79 -0.38 3.46
N GLU A 424 24.36 0.77 3.76
CA GLU A 424 24.12 1.95 2.94
C GLU A 424 24.79 1.90 1.55
N SER A 425 25.86 1.11 1.38
CA SER A 425 26.55 0.94 0.09
C SER A 425 25.76 0.13 -0.94
N GLU A 426 24.86 -0.76 -0.52
CA GLU A 426 24.07 -1.57 -1.45
C GLU A 426 23.06 -0.74 -2.26
N GLY A 427 22.66 0.43 -1.74
CA GLY A 427 21.85 1.39 -2.51
C GLY A 427 22.59 1.94 -3.73
N ARG A 428 23.93 1.84 -3.76
CA ARG A 428 24.75 2.14 -4.94
C ARG A 428 24.76 0.98 -5.94
N ILE A 429 24.80 -0.26 -5.43
CA ILE A 429 24.94 -1.48 -6.24
C ILE A 429 23.65 -1.75 -7.01
N LEU A 430 22.50 -1.66 -6.32
CA LEU A 430 21.16 -1.88 -6.87
C LEU A 430 20.25 -0.67 -6.55
N ALA A 431 20.50 0.46 -7.23
CA ALA A 431 19.81 1.72 -6.95
C ALA A 431 18.34 1.77 -7.43
N TRP A 432 17.98 0.93 -8.42
CA TRP A 432 16.72 1.03 -9.15
C TRP A 432 15.65 0.05 -8.69
N LYS A 433 16.06 -1.20 -8.47
CA LYS A 433 15.18 -2.33 -8.21
C LYS A 433 15.92 -3.34 -7.37
N ASP A 434 15.16 -4.02 -6.54
CA ASP A 434 15.59 -5.09 -5.67
C ASP A 434 15.08 -6.40 -6.26
N PHE A 435 15.92 -7.43 -6.28
CA PHE A 435 15.60 -8.74 -6.86
C PHE A 435 15.47 -9.81 -5.77
N THR A 436 14.74 -10.87 -6.11
CA THR A 436 14.56 -12.08 -5.32
C THR A 436 15.55 -13.16 -5.74
N TYR A 437 15.97 -14.02 -4.83
CA TYR A 437 17.02 -15.01 -5.11
C TYR A 437 16.66 -16.40 -4.55
N ASP A 438 16.74 -17.44 -5.38
CA ASP A 438 16.31 -18.81 -5.01
C ASP A 438 17.19 -19.46 -3.92
N HIS A 439 18.46 -19.06 -3.80
CA HIS A 439 19.39 -19.60 -2.79
C HIS A 439 18.87 -19.41 -1.36
N GLU A 440 18.05 -18.38 -1.14
CA GLU A 440 17.59 -18.03 0.19
C GLU A 440 16.67 -19.09 0.81
N ALA A 441 15.99 -19.94 0.00
CA ALA A 441 15.24 -21.09 0.50
C ALA A 441 16.16 -22.13 1.16
N LEU A 442 17.39 -22.26 0.67
CA LEU A 442 18.40 -23.21 1.16
C LEU A 442 19.14 -22.61 2.34
N TRP A 443 19.40 -21.31 2.31
CA TRP A 443 19.87 -20.55 3.47
C TRP A 443 18.92 -20.72 4.67
N ALA A 444 17.60 -20.65 4.43
CA ALA A 444 16.60 -20.90 5.46
C ALA A 444 16.68 -22.31 6.08
N CYS A 445 17.32 -23.26 5.39
CA CYS A 445 17.60 -24.61 5.85
C CYS A 445 19.04 -24.80 6.38
N LEU A 446 19.72 -23.70 6.73
CA LEU A 446 21.11 -23.67 7.22
C LEU A 446 22.14 -24.23 6.22
N VAL A 447 21.83 -24.26 4.93
CA VAL A 447 22.81 -24.63 3.89
C VAL A 447 23.66 -23.40 3.55
N PRO A 448 25.00 -23.51 3.50
CA PRO A 448 25.84 -22.50 2.86
C PRO A 448 25.31 -22.19 1.46
N ALA A 449 24.89 -20.95 1.22
CA ALA A 449 24.23 -20.59 -0.03
C ALA A 449 24.42 -19.11 -0.35
N TYR A 450 24.63 -18.80 -1.62
CA TYR A 450 24.63 -17.43 -2.14
C TYR A 450 24.26 -17.39 -3.62
N SER A 451 23.83 -16.22 -4.08
CA SER A 451 23.59 -15.94 -5.50
C SER A 451 24.72 -15.15 -6.12
N ILE A 452 25.03 -15.49 -7.37
CA ILE A 452 25.88 -14.73 -8.28
C ILE A 452 24.93 -13.92 -9.17
N SER A 453 24.84 -12.62 -8.86
CA SER A 453 24.00 -11.63 -9.54
C SER A 453 24.85 -10.55 -10.20
N ILE A 454 24.23 -9.53 -10.78
CA ILE A 454 24.89 -8.46 -11.54
C ILE A 454 24.69 -7.10 -10.88
N ALA A 455 25.80 -6.38 -10.64
CA ALA A 455 25.77 -5.03 -10.09
C ALA A 455 25.46 -3.99 -11.18
N TYR A 456 24.83 -2.88 -10.77
CA TYR A 456 24.54 -1.71 -11.61
C TYR A 456 23.57 -1.93 -12.78
N ASP A 457 22.91 -3.09 -12.87
CA ASP A 457 21.87 -3.34 -13.85
C ASP A 457 20.49 -3.12 -13.24
N CYS A 458 19.69 -2.23 -13.84
CA CYS A 458 18.32 -1.98 -13.41
C CYS A 458 17.30 -2.98 -13.96
N ARG A 459 17.71 -3.84 -14.92
CA ARG A 459 16.86 -4.81 -15.65
C ARG A 459 15.50 -4.20 -16.06
N PRO A 460 15.49 -3.20 -16.96
CA PRO A 460 14.32 -2.35 -17.17
C PRO A 460 13.11 -3.08 -17.77
N GLN A 461 13.30 -4.23 -18.42
CA GLN A 461 12.21 -5.08 -18.93
C GLN A 461 11.85 -6.26 -18.01
N TYR A 462 12.46 -6.37 -16.82
CA TYR A 462 12.14 -7.45 -15.88
C TYR A 462 10.69 -7.34 -15.39
N GLU A 463 9.91 -8.40 -15.62
CA GLU A 463 8.44 -8.46 -15.46
C GLU A 463 7.62 -7.58 -16.42
N GLU A 464 8.17 -7.25 -17.59
CA GLU A 464 7.48 -6.56 -18.67
C GLU A 464 7.23 -7.52 -19.85
N PRO A 465 6.17 -7.34 -20.67
CA PRO A 465 5.92 -8.17 -21.84
C PRO A 465 6.97 -8.00 -22.96
N PHE A 466 7.91 -7.07 -22.79
CA PHE A 466 8.92 -6.69 -23.78
C PHE A 466 10.29 -7.33 -23.55
N ASP A 467 10.46 -8.15 -22.49
CA ASP A 467 11.67 -8.94 -22.28
C ASP A 467 11.79 -10.06 -23.32
N THR A 468 12.23 -9.68 -24.52
CA THR A 468 12.30 -10.49 -25.73
C THR A 468 13.74 -10.61 -26.22
N MET A 469 14.01 -11.56 -27.11
CA MET A 469 15.33 -11.64 -27.74
C MET A 469 15.70 -10.35 -28.49
N GLU A 470 14.74 -9.66 -29.11
CA GLU A 470 14.99 -8.36 -29.74
C GLU A 470 15.52 -7.32 -28.74
N TRP A 471 14.96 -7.27 -27.54
CA TRP A 471 15.46 -6.43 -26.45
C TRP A 471 16.89 -6.82 -26.04
N VAL A 472 17.15 -8.12 -25.84
CA VAL A 472 18.48 -8.62 -25.46
C VAL A 472 19.53 -8.26 -26.52
N GLU A 473 19.23 -8.47 -27.80
CA GLU A 473 20.14 -8.14 -28.91
C GLU A 473 20.33 -6.64 -29.10
N SER A 474 19.40 -5.80 -28.62
CA SER A 474 19.52 -4.34 -28.70
C SER A 474 20.56 -3.76 -27.73
N ARG A 475 21.03 -4.55 -26.74
CA ARG A 475 22.00 -4.08 -25.74
C ARG A 475 23.40 -3.99 -26.32
N GLU A 476 23.97 -2.80 -26.26
CA GLU A 476 25.38 -2.57 -26.58
C GLU A 476 26.26 -3.33 -25.57
N ASN A 477 27.14 -4.22 -26.07
CA ASN A 477 28.04 -5.09 -25.31
C ASN A 477 27.37 -6.17 -24.44
N GLY A 478 26.06 -6.46 -24.57
CA GLY A 478 25.36 -7.41 -23.70
C GLY A 478 26.03 -8.79 -23.63
N TRP A 479 26.39 -9.37 -24.77
CA TRP A 479 27.06 -10.67 -24.84
C TRP A 479 28.51 -10.65 -24.35
N ASP A 480 29.20 -9.51 -24.50
CA ASP A 480 30.55 -9.33 -23.96
C ASP A 480 30.53 -9.21 -22.43
N ASN A 481 29.50 -8.54 -21.88
CA ASN A 481 29.25 -8.51 -20.44
C ASN A 481 29.04 -9.91 -19.88
N LEU A 482 28.17 -10.72 -20.52
CA LEU A 482 27.95 -12.11 -20.09
C LEU A 482 29.25 -12.92 -20.14
N ARG A 483 30.06 -12.77 -21.19
CA ARG A 483 31.36 -13.43 -21.28
C ARG A 483 32.28 -13.01 -20.12
N ALA A 484 32.39 -11.71 -19.83
CA ALA A 484 33.20 -11.22 -18.72
C ALA A 484 32.73 -11.76 -17.36
N GLN A 485 31.42 -11.90 -17.16
CA GLN A 485 30.84 -12.51 -15.96
C GLN A 485 31.26 -13.99 -15.85
N MET A 486 31.07 -14.77 -16.93
CA MET A 486 31.41 -16.21 -16.97
C MET A 486 32.89 -16.46 -16.72
N GLU A 487 33.77 -15.63 -17.30
CA GLU A 487 35.22 -15.70 -17.12
C GLU A 487 35.63 -15.55 -15.63
N LEU A 488 34.82 -14.87 -14.81
CA LEU A 488 35.07 -14.70 -13.37
C LEU A 488 34.39 -15.77 -12.50
N PHE A 489 33.12 -16.12 -12.77
CA PHE A 489 32.39 -17.03 -11.88
C PHE A 489 32.59 -18.52 -12.20
N LEU A 490 32.91 -18.90 -13.44
CA LEU A 490 33.17 -20.31 -13.77
C LEU A 490 34.38 -20.89 -13.04
N PRO A 491 35.52 -20.16 -12.92
CA PRO A 491 36.62 -20.58 -12.06
C PRO A 491 36.20 -20.92 -10.63
N ILE A 492 35.28 -20.12 -10.04
CA ILE A 492 34.75 -20.37 -8.70
C ILE A 492 34.00 -21.72 -8.67
N ILE A 493 33.08 -21.95 -9.62
CA ILE A 493 32.33 -23.22 -9.71
C ILE A 493 33.28 -24.41 -9.91
N TYR A 494 34.29 -24.27 -10.76
CA TYR A 494 35.29 -25.31 -11.02
C TYR A 494 36.10 -25.65 -9.78
N THR A 495 36.55 -24.65 -9.02
CA THR A 495 37.27 -24.84 -7.76
C THR A 495 36.40 -25.59 -6.76
N TYR A 496 35.15 -25.18 -6.54
CA TYR A 496 34.24 -25.91 -5.67
C TYR A 496 34.03 -27.36 -6.14
N ALA A 497 33.77 -27.56 -7.43
CA ALA A 497 33.56 -28.89 -8.01
C ALA A 497 34.74 -29.85 -7.74
N ASN A 498 35.96 -29.33 -7.65
CA ASN A 498 37.19 -30.11 -7.47
C ASN A 498 37.82 -30.00 -6.07
N GLU A 499 37.17 -29.32 -5.13
CA GLU A 499 37.67 -29.12 -3.77
C GLU A 499 37.66 -30.45 -2.97
N GLU A 500 38.81 -30.82 -2.42
CA GLU A 500 38.96 -32.03 -1.62
C GLU A 500 38.45 -31.84 -0.20
N ASN A 501 38.49 -30.61 0.34
CA ASN A 501 37.97 -30.29 1.65
C ASN A 501 36.98 -29.11 1.59
N ILE A 502 35.78 -29.38 1.07
CA ILE A 502 34.74 -28.33 0.88
C ILE A 502 34.32 -27.65 2.19
N ASP A 503 34.58 -28.25 3.35
CA ASP A 503 34.27 -27.64 4.64
C ASP A 503 35.13 -26.39 4.90
N ASP A 504 36.30 -26.27 4.26
CA ASP A 504 37.18 -25.10 4.35
C ASP A 504 36.56 -23.87 3.68
N ALA A 505 35.76 -24.09 2.62
CA ALA A 505 35.06 -23.02 1.92
C ALA A 505 34.06 -22.24 2.78
N TYR A 506 33.51 -22.86 3.82
CA TYR A 506 32.53 -22.22 4.71
C TYR A 506 32.97 -22.36 6.16
N GLN A 507 34.27 -22.19 6.42
CA GLN A 507 34.83 -22.29 7.76
C GLN A 507 34.08 -21.38 8.75
N GLY A 508 33.62 -21.97 9.86
CA GLY A 508 32.78 -21.31 10.86
C GLY A 508 31.29 -21.63 10.74
N TRP A 509 30.85 -22.30 9.67
CA TRP A 509 29.49 -22.84 9.58
C TRP A 509 29.30 -23.98 10.59
N TRP A 510 28.20 -23.94 11.33
CA TRP A 510 27.80 -25.02 12.24
C TRP A 510 27.69 -26.35 11.51
N LYS A 511 28.26 -27.42 12.08
CA LYS A 511 28.08 -28.78 11.56
C LYS A 511 26.60 -29.16 11.59
N ARG A 512 26.07 -29.52 10.42
CA ARG A 512 24.69 -30.00 10.25
C ARG A 512 24.64 -31.50 10.52
N GLU A 513 24.23 -31.88 11.73
CA GLU A 513 24.00 -33.29 12.11
C GLU A 513 22.58 -33.77 11.76
N LYS A 514 21.64 -32.84 11.63
CA LYS A 514 20.23 -33.09 11.27
C LYS A 514 19.71 -31.93 10.42
N PRO A 515 18.72 -32.16 9.54
CA PRO A 515 18.06 -31.06 8.85
C PRO A 515 17.35 -30.14 9.84
N SER A 516 17.39 -28.84 9.56
CA SER A 516 16.74 -27.80 10.33
C SER A 516 16.25 -26.72 9.37
N SER A 517 15.20 -25.98 9.72
CA SER A 517 14.65 -24.92 8.88
C SER A 517 14.06 -23.79 9.71
N TYR A 518 14.15 -22.57 9.18
CA TYR A 518 13.48 -21.37 9.68
C TYR A 518 12.06 -21.19 9.14
N PHE A 519 11.54 -22.18 8.40
CA PHE A 519 10.15 -22.21 7.95
C PHE A 519 9.19 -22.44 9.11
N ALA A 520 8.05 -21.77 9.06
CA ALA A 520 6.91 -21.92 9.94
C ALA A 520 5.64 -22.19 9.13
N SER A 521 4.59 -22.61 9.84
CA SER A 521 3.29 -22.83 9.21
C SER A 521 2.23 -21.95 9.86
N VAL A 522 1.33 -21.45 9.02
CA VAL A 522 0.17 -20.66 9.42
C VAL A 522 -1.07 -21.43 9.00
N ARG A 523 -1.96 -21.72 9.94
CA ARG A 523 -3.20 -22.46 9.70
C ARG A 523 -4.39 -21.70 10.29
N GLY A 524 -5.57 -22.05 9.84
CA GLY A 524 -6.82 -21.52 10.39
C GLY A 524 -8.02 -21.99 9.59
N ARG A 525 -9.16 -21.33 9.80
CA ARG A 525 -10.42 -21.56 9.10
C ARG A 525 -11.01 -20.25 8.59
N VAL A 526 -11.71 -20.28 7.47
CA VAL A 526 -12.49 -19.17 6.93
C VAL A 526 -13.95 -19.44 7.21
N GLY A 527 -14.69 -18.44 7.68
CA GLY A 527 -16.10 -18.62 8.00
C GLY A 527 -16.90 -17.33 8.11
N VAL A 528 -18.21 -17.47 8.30
CA VAL A 528 -19.16 -16.37 8.55
C VAL A 528 -19.78 -16.51 9.92
N TYR A 529 -19.97 -15.38 10.62
CA TYR A 529 -20.68 -15.38 11.89
C TYR A 529 -22.19 -15.60 11.68
N LYS A 530 -22.79 -16.55 12.42
CA LYS A 530 -24.23 -16.81 12.42
C LYS A 530 -24.84 -16.39 13.75
N ARG A 531 -25.73 -15.40 13.70
CA ARG A 531 -26.40 -14.83 14.87
C ARG A 531 -27.25 -15.86 15.61
N GLU A 532 -27.85 -16.79 14.89
CA GLU A 532 -28.71 -17.85 15.43
C GLU A 532 -27.93 -18.87 16.27
N LYS A 533 -26.66 -19.11 15.92
CA LYS A 533 -25.77 -20.03 16.62
C LYS A 533 -24.84 -19.33 17.62
N ALA A 534 -24.78 -18.01 17.57
CA ALA A 534 -23.75 -17.20 18.25
C ALA A 534 -22.31 -17.72 17.99
N TYR A 535 -22.07 -18.32 16.82
CA TYR A 535 -20.81 -18.96 16.45
C TYR A 535 -20.56 -18.88 14.94
N TYR A 536 -19.36 -19.29 14.49
CA TYR A 536 -18.94 -19.24 13.10
C TYR A 536 -19.28 -20.52 12.33
N GLU A 537 -19.60 -20.39 11.05
CA GLU A 537 -19.75 -21.49 10.10
C GLU A 537 -18.69 -21.41 9.00
N PRO A 538 -18.13 -22.56 8.57
CA PRO A 538 -17.09 -22.57 7.55
C PRO A 538 -17.61 -22.14 6.17
N ILE A 539 -16.73 -21.49 5.41
CA ILE A 539 -16.94 -21.17 4.01
C ILE A 539 -15.87 -21.91 3.18
N PRO A 540 -16.27 -22.79 2.25
CA PRO A 540 -15.34 -23.49 1.39
C PRO A 540 -14.76 -22.61 0.30
N ASN A 541 -13.64 -23.03 -0.30
CA ASN A 541 -13.04 -22.44 -1.51
C ASN A 541 -12.72 -20.93 -1.40
N ALA A 542 -12.55 -20.41 -0.18
CA ALA A 542 -12.16 -19.04 0.04
C ALA A 542 -10.68 -18.82 -0.31
N ILE A 543 -10.36 -17.76 -1.03
CA ILE A 543 -8.98 -17.36 -1.34
C ILE A 543 -8.40 -16.69 -0.11
N VAL A 544 -7.33 -17.25 0.43
CA VAL A 544 -6.61 -16.71 1.59
C VAL A 544 -5.35 -16.03 1.11
N TYR A 545 -5.18 -14.78 1.52
CA TYR A 545 -4.03 -13.93 1.21
C TYR A 545 -3.27 -13.60 2.49
N LEU A 546 -1.95 -13.82 2.47
CA LEU A 546 -1.05 -13.37 3.52
C LEU A 546 0.13 -12.61 2.93
N ARG A 547 0.46 -11.47 3.56
CA ARG A 547 1.68 -10.72 3.29
C ARG A 547 2.48 -10.37 4.53
N THR A 548 3.77 -10.12 4.37
CA THR A 548 4.61 -9.54 5.42
C THR A 548 4.68 -8.02 5.25
N LEU A 549 4.40 -7.25 6.31
CA LEU A 549 4.31 -5.79 6.32
C LEU A 549 5.65 -5.10 6.62
N VAL A 550 6.77 -5.82 6.53
CA VAL A 550 8.10 -5.23 6.61
C VAL A 550 8.57 -4.99 5.18
N GLY A 551 8.52 -3.72 4.77
CA GLY A 551 9.05 -3.30 3.48
C GLY A 551 10.56 -3.13 3.54
N ASN A 552 11.21 -3.22 2.39
CA ASN A 552 12.60 -2.78 2.27
C ASN A 552 12.67 -1.25 2.47
N GLU A 553 13.52 -0.77 3.38
CA GLU A 553 13.64 0.66 3.71
C GLU A 553 14.05 1.54 2.53
N ARG A 554 14.74 0.99 1.50
CA ARG A 554 15.18 1.72 0.29
C ARG A 554 14.11 1.76 -0.79
N ALA A 555 13.52 0.61 -1.08
CA ALA A 555 12.53 0.47 -2.13
C ALA A 555 11.11 0.79 -1.67
N GLY A 556 10.80 0.65 -0.38
CA GLY A 556 9.43 0.67 0.15
C GLY A 556 8.58 -0.54 -0.28
N TYR A 557 9.18 -1.49 -1.02
CA TYR A 557 8.50 -2.65 -1.57
C TYR A 557 8.24 -3.69 -0.48
N TYR A 558 7.02 -4.19 -0.42
CA TYR A 558 6.61 -5.27 0.46
C TYR A 558 6.76 -6.59 -0.28
N TYR A 559 7.76 -7.36 0.10
CA TYR A 559 7.98 -8.72 -0.40
C TYR A 559 7.01 -9.70 0.27
N LYS A 560 6.79 -10.86 -0.36
CA LYS A 560 5.96 -11.99 0.12
C LYS A 560 4.45 -11.81 0.07
N ARG A 561 3.85 -12.27 -1.03
CA ARG A 561 2.39 -12.40 -1.20
C ARG A 561 2.04 -13.87 -1.37
N LEU A 562 1.60 -14.51 -0.30
CA LEU A 562 1.22 -15.91 -0.32
C LEU A 562 -0.29 -16.03 -0.54
N PHE A 563 -0.67 -16.85 -1.50
CA PHE A 563 -2.05 -17.25 -1.76
C PHE A 563 -2.23 -18.74 -1.49
N THR A 564 -3.40 -19.10 -0.98
CA THR A 564 -3.88 -20.49 -0.89
C THR A 564 -5.41 -20.49 -0.99
N ILE A 565 -6.00 -21.65 -1.26
CA ILE A 565 -7.46 -21.83 -1.31
C ILE A 565 -7.87 -22.70 -0.11
N ALA A 566 -8.89 -22.27 0.61
CA ALA A 566 -9.44 -23.03 1.73
C ALA A 566 -10.20 -24.28 1.24
N ASP A 567 -10.11 -25.39 2.00
CA ASP A 567 -10.79 -26.65 1.68
C ASP A 567 -12.31 -26.59 1.92
N GLU A 568 -13.01 -27.72 1.76
CA GLU A 568 -14.46 -27.83 1.95
C GLU A 568 -14.95 -27.47 3.37
N ASP A 569 -14.08 -27.64 4.37
CA ASP A 569 -14.31 -27.27 5.78
C ASP A 569 -13.89 -25.81 6.07
N GLY A 570 -13.51 -25.05 5.04
CA GLY A 570 -12.95 -23.71 5.14
C GLY A 570 -11.56 -23.67 5.78
N ARG A 571 -10.86 -24.80 5.94
CA ARG A 571 -9.51 -24.82 6.54
C ARG A 571 -8.48 -24.38 5.51
N PHE A 572 -7.49 -23.63 5.96
CA PHE A 572 -6.36 -23.23 5.13
C PHE A 572 -5.04 -23.52 5.82
N SER A 573 -4.01 -23.72 5.00
CA SER A 573 -2.63 -23.83 5.45
C SER A 573 -1.72 -23.05 4.51
N LEU A 574 -0.92 -22.17 5.08
CA LEU A 574 0.14 -21.43 4.39
C LEU A 574 1.47 -21.95 4.92
N TYR A 575 2.28 -22.47 4.00
CA TYR A 575 3.62 -22.95 4.28
C TYR A 575 4.53 -22.73 3.06
N PRO A 576 5.79 -22.36 3.25
CA PRO A 576 6.36 -21.85 4.49
C PRO A 576 5.94 -20.40 4.72
N VAL A 577 5.60 -20.08 5.96
CA VAL A 577 5.58 -18.71 6.46
C VAL A 577 6.83 -18.50 7.28
N PHE A 578 7.38 -17.31 7.30
CA PHE A 578 8.66 -17.07 7.95
C PHE A 578 8.48 -16.48 9.33
N SER A 579 9.08 -17.14 10.34
CA SER A 579 8.71 -16.98 11.75
C SER A 579 9.74 -16.27 12.62
N LYS A 580 10.97 -15.99 12.15
CA LYS A 580 11.98 -15.37 13.02
C LYS A 580 11.96 -13.84 12.89
N TYR A 581 11.74 -13.17 14.03
CA TYR A 581 11.63 -11.71 14.27
C TYR A 581 10.28 -11.05 13.96
N PHE A 582 9.95 -10.00 14.72
CA PHE A 582 8.66 -9.29 14.88
C PHE A 582 8.12 -8.58 13.62
N ALA A 583 8.30 -9.17 12.43
CA ALA A 583 7.75 -8.66 11.19
C ALA A 583 6.23 -8.84 11.18
N SER A 584 5.51 -7.71 11.27
CA SER A 584 4.05 -7.68 11.23
C SER A 584 3.56 -8.35 9.95
N LYS A 585 2.47 -9.11 10.02
CA LYS A 585 1.87 -9.77 8.85
C LYS A 585 0.43 -9.30 8.68
N SER A 586 -0.02 -9.22 7.43
CA SER A 586 -1.43 -8.96 7.11
C SER A 586 -2.02 -10.22 6.49
N ILE A 587 -3.15 -10.67 7.03
CA ILE A 587 -3.89 -11.81 6.50
C ILE A 587 -5.35 -11.42 6.23
N SER A 588 -5.89 -11.90 5.12
CA SER A 588 -7.32 -11.74 4.77
C SER A 588 -7.81 -12.93 3.96
N ALA A 589 -9.13 -13.10 3.87
CA ALA A 589 -9.75 -14.12 3.04
C ALA A 589 -10.90 -13.52 2.22
N TRP A 590 -11.20 -14.12 1.07
CA TRP A 590 -12.13 -13.57 0.09
C TRP A 590 -12.91 -14.69 -0.58
N VAL A 591 -14.18 -14.44 -0.91
CA VAL A 591 -14.95 -15.31 -1.81
C VAL A 591 -15.32 -14.52 -3.03
N ILE A 592 -14.96 -15.05 -4.19
CA ILE A 592 -15.21 -14.43 -5.49
C ILE A 592 -16.17 -15.33 -6.26
N ASP A 593 -17.11 -14.71 -6.95
CA ASP A 593 -17.96 -15.39 -7.93
C ASP A 593 -17.12 -15.75 -9.17
N GLU A 594 -16.96 -17.04 -9.45
CA GLU A 594 -16.05 -17.49 -10.52
C GLU A 594 -16.49 -17.06 -11.92
N GLU A 595 -17.79 -16.87 -12.16
CA GLU A 595 -18.31 -16.48 -13.47
C GLU A 595 -18.11 -14.99 -13.76
N THR A 596 -18.30 -14.15 -12.75
CA THR A 596 -18.31 -12.69 -12.90
C THR A 596 -17.08 -11.98 -12.36
N GLY A 597 -16.27 -12.65 -11.53
CA GLY A 597 -15.11 -12.08 -10.84
C GLY A 597 -15.48 -11.16 -9.67
N ARG A 598 -16.76 -11.10 -9.27
CA ARG A 598 -17.23 -10.19 -8.22
C ARG A 598 -16.94 -10.74 -6.84
N ILE A 599 -16.54 -9.87 -5.91
CA ILE A 599 -16.38 -10.25 -4.50
C ILE A 599 -17.75 -10.44 -3.87
N MET A 600 -18.04 -11.67 -3.43
CA MET A 600 -19.29 -12.04 -2.76
C MET A 600 -19.18 -11.93 -1.25
N TYR A 601 -18.00 -12.26 -0.70
CA TYR A 601 -17.69 -12.14 0.72
C TYR A 601 -16.36 -11.41 0.92
N ALA A 602 -16.36 -10.45 1.85
CA ALA A 602 -15.20 -9.62 2.20
C ALA A 602 -14.81 -9.80 3.68
N PRO A 603 -13.55 -9.51 4.05
CA PRO A 603 -13.06 -9.56 5.43
C PRO A 603 -13.88 -8.70 6.39
N GLU A 604 -14.31 -9.27 7.51
CA GLU A 604 -15.03 -8.57 8.57
C GLU A 604 -14.08 -7.71 9.43
N MET A 605 -14.31 -6.40 9.48
CA MET A 605 -13.60 -5.47 10.38
C MET A 605 -14.48 -4.90 11.50
N GLY A 606 -15.79 -5.17 11.46
CA GLY A 606 -16.81 -4.70 12.39
C GLY A 606 -16.89 -5.53 13.68
N MET A 607 -18.12 -5.71 14.17
CA MET A 607 -18.41 -6.29 15.49
C MET A 607 -18.05 -7.78 15.57
N HIS A 608 -18.20 -8.52 14.47
CA HIS A 608 -18.12 -9.99 14.45
C HIS A 608 -16.74 -10.55 14.12
N LYS A 609 -15.70 -9.72 14.07
CA LYS A 609 -14.34 -10.18 13.78
C LYS A 609 -13.79 -11.04 14.92
N TYR A 610 -13.07 -12.10 14.57
CA TYR A 610 -12.42 -12.96 15.56
C TYR A 610 -11.02 -12.45 15.94
N MET A 611 -10.24 -11.97 14.97
CA MET A 611 -8.88 -11.48 15.18
C MET A 611 -8.60 -10.21 14.35
N PRO A 612 -7.59 -9.40 14.70
CA PRO A 612 -7.13 -8.31 13.84
C PRO A 612 -6.44 -8.85 12.58
N MET A 613 -6.65 -8.18 11.44
CA MET A 613 -5.99 -8.55 10.17
C MET A 613 -4.47 -8.36 10.20
N ILE A 614 -4.00 -7.41 11.01
CA ILE A 614 -2.58 -7.14 11.21
C ILE A 614 -2.14 -7.83 12.48
N LEU A 615 -1.14 -8.69 12.33
CA LEU A 615 -0.67 -9.57 13.38
C LEU A 615 0.77 -9.17 13.72
N PRO A 616 1.06 -8.80 14.98
CA PRO A 616 2.45 -8.66 15.43
C PRO A 616 3.11 -10.04 15.40
N GLY A 617 4.36 -10.11 14.91
CA GLY A 617 5.22 -11.31 14.73
C GLY A 617 4.64 -12.68 15.11
N VAL A 618 4.51 -13.57 14.12
CA VAL A 618 3.88 -14.90 14.24
C VAL A 618 4.84 -15.93 14.87
N LEU A 619 4.37 -16.71 15.85
CA LEU A 619 5.10 -17.86 16.42
C LEU A 619 5.21 -19.01 15.38
N PRO A 620 6.22 -19.89 15.45
CA PRO A 620 6.55 -20.87 14.39
C PRO A 620 5.42 -21.83 13.97
N TYR A 621 4.43 -22.00 14.84
CA TYR A 621 3.20 -22.73 14.59
C TYR A 621 2.06 -21.90 15.16
N SER A 622 1.32 -21.21 14.29
CA SER A 622 0.18 -20.39 14.71
C SER A 622 -1.08 -20.85 13.97
N ASP A 623 -2.00 -21.43 14.73
CA ASP A 623 -3.40 -21.54 14.32
C ASP A 623 -4.09 -20.22 14.67
N PHE A 624 -4.60 -19.54 13.65
CA PHE A 624 -5.23 -18.25 13.79
C PHE A 624 -6.71 -18.35 14.17
N GLY A 625 -7.31 -19.53 14.18
CA GLY A 625 -8.74 -19.68 14.38
C GLY A 625 -9.51 -19.19 13.15
N TRP A 626 -10.42 -18.23 13.30
CA TRP A 626 -11.35 -17.83 12.23
C TRP A 626 -10.97 -16.54 11.50
N LEU A 627 -10.76 -16.63 10.19
CA LEU A 627 -10.86 -15.49 9.28
C LEU A 627 -12.33 -15.27 8.94
N VAL A 628 -12.94 -14.29 9.59
CA VAL A 628 -14.38 -14.03 9.49
C VAL A 628 -14.68 -13.17 8.28
N LEU A 629 -15.64 -13.61 7.47
CA LEU A 629 -16.16 -12.90 6.31
C LEU A 629 -17.63 -12.54 6.50
N PHE A 630 -18.08 -11.53 5.76
CA PHE A 630 -19.50 -11.20 5.63
C PHE A 630 -19.86 -11.05 4.15
N LYS A 631 -21.13 -11.33 3.83
CA LYS A 631 -21.64 -11.12 2.46
C LYS A 631 -21.65 -9.62 2.18
N ALA A 632 -21.01 -9.20 1.10
CA ALA A 632 -20.68 -7.80 0.89
C ALA A 632 -21.10 -7.26 -0.48
N SER A 633 -21.26 -5.95 -0.54
CA SER A 633 -21.23 -5.11 -1.74
C SER A 633 -20.16 -4.04 -1.54
N SER A 634 -19.62 -3.43 -2.60
CA SER A 634 -18.55 -2.44 -2.47
C SER A 634 -18.92 -1.08 -3.06
N ILE A 635 -18.49 -0.01 -2.37
CA ILE A 635 -18.57 1.37 -2.84
C ILE A 635 -17.13 1.87 -3.01
N VAL A 636 -16.82 2.41 -4.19
CA VAL A 636 -15.47 2.91 -4.51
C VAL A 636 -15.51 4.41 -4.72
N PHE A 637 -14.60 5.12 -4.06
CA PHE A 637 -14.48 6.58 -4.18
C PHE A 637 -13.03 7.04 -3.92
N PRO A 638 -12.60 8.16 -4.54
CA PRO A 638 -11.32 8.80 -4.25
C PRO A 638 -11.32 9.43 -2.85
N THR A 639 -10.16 9.36 -2.19
CA THR A 639 -9.90 9.99 -0.88
C THR A 639 -8.66 10.88 -0.96
N PHE A 640 -8.76 12.11 -0.46
CA PHE A 640 -7.71 13.14 -0.51
C PHE A 640 -7.14 13.45 0.88
N ALA A 641 -6.33 12.55 1.47
CA ALA A 641 -5.40 12.82 2.58
C ALA A 641 -4.89 11.51 3.19
N GLN A 642 -3.67 11.52 3.74
CA GLN A 642 -3.12 10.43 4.54
C GLN A 642 -3.68 10.43 5.98
N THR A 643 -4.08 11.58 6.53
CA THR A 643 -4.68 11.73 7.86
C THR A 643 -6.20 11.87 7.78
N ARG A 644 -6.93 10.76 7.91
CA ARG A 644 -8.40 10.76 7.77
C ARG A 644 -9.11 9.79 8.69
N TYR A 645 -10.38 10.07 8.93
CA TYR A 645 -11.34 9.16 9.56
C TYR A 645 -12.61 9.08 8.70
N ILE A 646 -12.88 7.90 8.15
CA ILE A 646 -14.14 7.59 7.48
C ILE A 646 -15.10 7.05 8.54
N ARG A 647 -16.33 7.55 8.56
CA ARG A 647 -17.41 7.05 9.40
C ARG A 647 -18.56 6.59 8.53
N LEU A 648 -19.07 5.42 8.86
CA LEU A 648 -20.16 4.73 8.18
C LEU A 648 -21.40 4.76 9.03
N PHE A 649 -22.54 4.99 8.41
CA PHE A 649 -23.82 4.96 9.07
C PHE A 649 -24.84 4.22 8.21
N ILE A 650 -25.71 3.46 8.86
CA ILE A 650 -27.01 3.11 8.28
C ILE A 650 -27.81 4.41 8.20
N HIS A 651 -28.16 4.84 7.00
CA HIS A 651 -28.64 6.20 6.70
C HIS A 651 -29.80 6.65 7.60
N ASP A 652 -30.80 5.78 7.78
CA ASP A 652 -32.00 6.10 8.55
C ASP A 652 -31.75 6.08 10.07
N LEU A 653 -30.90 5.17 10.54
CA LEU A 653 -30.69 4.92 11.96
C LEU A 653 -29.55 5.76 12.55
N ARG A 654 -28.64 6.27 11.72
CA ARG A 654 -27.44 7.01 12.13
C ARG A 654 -26.54 6.25 13.10
N ILE A 655 -26.57 4.91 13.02
CA ILE A 655 -25.68 3.99 13.75
C ILE A 655 -24.71 3.32 12.77
N PRO A 656 -23.50 2.95 13.20
CA PRO A 656 -22.59 2.16 12.37
C PRO A 656 -23.16 0.79 12.00
N PRO A 657 -22.93 0.28 10.78
CA PRO A 657 -23.29 -1.09 10.42
C PRO A 657 -22.48 -2.10 11.25
N GLU A 658 -23.11 -3.21 11.66
CA GLU A 658 -22.46 -4.29 12.43
C GLU A 658 -21.25 -4.88 11.68
N SER A 659 -21.38 -5.02 10.36
CA SER A 659 -20.36 -5.58 9.46
C SER A 659 -19.89 -4.55 8.45
N HIS A 660 -18.58 -4.43 8.26
CA HIS A 660 -17.98 -3.57 7.23
C HIS A 660 -16.48 -3.88 7.04
N SER A 661 -15.91 -3.39 5.94
CA SER A 661 -14.47 -3.47 5.66
C SER A 661 -14.01 -2.21 4.91
N GLU A 662 -12.90 -1.61 5.30
CA GLU A 662 -12.32 -0.45 4.61
C GLU A 662 -10.93 -0.79 4.06
N TRP A 663 -10.74 -0.60 2.76
CA TRP A 663 -9.47 -0.82 2.07
C TRP A 663 -9.09 0.44 1.31
N SER A 664 -7.82 0.85 1.39
CA SER A 664 -7.40 2.06 0.70
C SER A 664 -5.95 2.04 0.27
N SER A 665 -5.68 2.52 -0.94
CA SER A 665 -4.34 2.66 -1.51
C SER A 665 -4.38 3.67 -2.66
N GLU A 666 -3.27 4.35 -2.97
CA GLU A 666 -3.14 5.27 -4.11
C GLU A 666 -4.25 6.34 -4.21
N GLY A 667 -4.75 6.83 -3.06
CA GLY A 667 -5.83 7.83 -3.01
C GLY A 667 -7.21 7.32 -3.46
N LEU A 668 -7.43 6.01 -3.46
CA LEU A 668 -8.72 5.35 -3.62
C LEU A 668 -9.10 4.59 -2.34
N THR A 669 -10.39 4.54 -2.05
CA THR A 669 -10.97 3.68 -1.02
C THR A 669 -12.01 2.74 -1.65
N VAL A 670 -11.92 1.46 -1.30
CA VAL A 670 -12.94 0.44 -1.54
C VAL A 670 -13.56 0.10 -0.19
N LEU A 671 -14.84 0.43 -0.04
CA LEU A 671 -15.60 0.18 1.17
C LEU A 671 -16.56 -0.98 0.96
N PHE A 672 -16.40 -2.06 1.73
CA PHE A 672 -17.35 -3.18 1.74
C PHE A 672 -18.40 -2.98 2.82
N VAL A 673 -19.66 -3.17 2.42
CA VAL A 673 -20.84 -2.94 3.27
C VAL A 673 -21.87 -4.06 3.09
N PRO A 674 -22.79 -4.26 4.06
CA PRO A 674 -23.84 -5.25 3.95
C PRO A 674 -24.79 -4.93 2.78
N PRO A 675 -25.10 -5.90 1.91
CA PRO A 675 -26.03 -5.71 0.81
C PRO A 675 -27.41 -5.26 1.29
N ASN A 676 -28.13 -4.57 0.40
CA ASN A 676 -29.50 -4.09 0.61
C ASN A 676 -29.68 -3.15 1.83
N THR A 677 -28.60 -2.66 2.44
CA THR A 677 -28.62 -1.71 3.55
C THR A 677 -28.30 -0.31 3.02
N PRO A 678 -29.08 0.74 3.35
CA PRO A 678 -28.81 2.10 2.88
C PRO A 678 -27.63 2.70 3.67
N ILE A 679 -26.47 2.82 3.03
CA ILE A 679 -25.25 3.31 3.68
C ILE A 679 -25.04 4.80 3.39
N GLU A 680 -24.65 5.53 4.43
CA GLU A 680 -24.11 6.87 4.35
C GLU A 680 -22.65 6.89 4.80
N ILE A 681 -21.82 7.62 4.06
CA ILE A 681 -20.39 7.74 4.31
C ILE A 681 -20.07 9.20 4.62
N THR A 682 -19.33 9.43 5.68
CA THR A 682 -18.86 10.76 6.08
C THR A 682 -17.37 10.74 6.32
N TRP A 683 -16.69 11.80 5.90
CA TRP A 683 -15.24 11.86 5.96
C TRP A 683 -14.80 13.07 6.79
N PHE A 684 -13.96 12.82 7.81
CA PHE A 684 -13.41 13.82 8.71
C PHE A 684 -11.90 13.98 8.51
N VAL A 685 -11.44 15.23 8.58
CA VAL A 685 -10.02 15.61 8.55
C VAL A 685 -9.70 16.37 9.85
N PRO A 686 -8.99 15.75 10.82
CA PRO A 686 -8.57 16.42 12.04
C PRO A 686 -7.65 17.61 11.74
N PRO A 687 -7.72 18.71 12.52
CA PRO A 687 -8.52 18.94 13.72
C PRO A 687 -9.98 19.42 13.43
N GLY A 688 -10.47 19.29 12.19
CA GLY A 688 -11.80 19.75 11.80
C GLY A 688 -12.94 19.07 12.57
N ARG A 689 -13.87 19.88 13.10
CA ARG A 689 -15.06 19.42 13.85
C ARG A 689 -16.15 18.81 12.94
N TYR A 690 -16.23 19.27 11.70
CA TYR A 690 -17.27 18.89 10.73
C TYR A 690 -16.71 18.00 9.62
N PRO A 691 -17.55 17.16 9.00
CA PRO A 691 -17.10 16.35 7.87
C PRO A 691 -16.66 17.25 6.72
N TYR A 692 -15.50 16.93 6.15
CA TYR A 692 -14.99 17.54 4.92
C TYR A 692 -15.84 17.13 3.70
N ALA A 693 -16.36 15.89 3.70
CA ALA A 693 -17.19 15.36 2.63
C ALA A 693 -18.28 14.42 3.18
N ILE A 694 -19.44 14.41 2.52
CA ILE A 694 -20.58 13.55 2.82
C ILE A 694 -21.02 12.84 1.53
N LEU A 695 -21.30 11.55 1.63
CA LEU A 695 -21.94 10.73 0.59
C LEU A 695 -23.16 10.05 1.18
N ASN A 696 -24.30 10.72 1.06
CA ASN A 696 -25.60 10.26 1.55
C ASN A 696 -26.64 10.10 0.42
N ASN A 697 -26.22 10.22 -0.85
CA ASN A 697 -27.10 10.18 -2.03
C ASN A 697 -28.18 11.28 -1.98
N ALA A 698 -27.80 12.48 -1.53
CA ALA A 698 -28.70 13.63 -1.47
C ALA A 698 -28.97 14.25 -2.85
N SER A 699 -30.19 14.76 -2.99
CA SER A 699 -30.71 15.35 -4.22
C SER A 699 -31.71 16.46 -3.90
N MET A 700 -32.22 17.15 -4.91
CA MET A 700 -33.27 18.15 -4.73
C MET A 700 -34.53 17.58 -4.07
N GLU A 701 -34.94 16.35 -4.44
CA GLU A 701 -36.11 15.67 -3.88
C GLU A 701 -35.87 15.15 -2.47
N HIS A 702 -34.65 14.68 -2.20
CA HIS A 702 -34.22 14.18 -0.90
C HIS A 702 -32.96 14.93 -0.42
N PRO A 703 -33.08 16.17 0.09
CA PRO A 703 -31.92 16.99 0.44
C PRO A 703 -31.05 16.45 1.57
N MET A 704 -31.63 15.61 2.43
CA MET A 704 -30.92 14.96 3.53
C MET A 704 -30.30 13.62 3.14
N GLY A 705 -30.49 13.14 1.91
CA GLY A 705 -30.03 11.85 1.44
C GLY A 705 -31.08 10.74 1.53
N ARG A 706 -30.71 9.58 0.97
CA ARG A 706 -31.41 8.29 1.10
C ARG A 706 -30.44 7.10 1.31
N GLY A 707 -29.15 7.38 1.39
CA GLY A 707 -28.09 6.37 1.40
C GLY A 707 -27.87 5.68 0.05
N TYR A 708 -26.79 4.91 -0.03
CA TYR A 708 -26.48 4.00 -1.13
C TYR A 708 -26.91 2.59 -0.76
N ARG A 709 -27.77 1.99 -1.58
CA ARG A 709 -28.27 0.63 -1.39
C ARG A 709 -27.86 -0.24 -2.57
N LEU A 710 -27.00 -1.22 -2.32
CA LEU A 710 -26.40 -2.07 -3.35
C LEU A 710 -26.90 -3.52 -3.26
N ARG A 711 -26.91 -4.22 -4.39
CA ARG A 711 -27.20 -5.66 -4.48
C ARG A 711 -25.99 -6.49 -4.04
N PRO A 712 -26.18 -7.74 -3.61
CA PRO A 712 -25.05 -8.61 -3.25
C PRO A 712 -23.99 -8.71 -4.35
N GLY A 713 -22.71 -8.54 -3.98
CA GLY A 713 -21.58 -8.58 -4.90
C GLY A 713 -21.47 -7.40 -5.88
N GLU A 714 -22.38 -6.44 -5.82
CA GLU A 714 -22.32 -5.24 -6.66
C GLU A 714 -21.18 -4.32 -6.19
N GLN A 715 -20.32 -3.91 -7.13
CA GLN A 715 -19.38 -2.81 -6.92
C GLN A 715 -19.91 -1.55 -7.60
N PHE A 716 -20.11 -0.50 -6.82
CA PHE A 716 -20.50 0.81 -7.30
C PHE A 716 -19.31 1.78 -7.20
N ILE A 717 -18.70 2.10 -8.33
CA ILE A 717 -17.70 3.17 -8.42
C ILE A 717 -18.45 4.48 -8.56
N ILE A 718 -18.25 5.43 -7.66
CA ILE A 718 -18.92 6.75 -7.72
C ILE A 718 -18.20 7.59 -8.79
N PRO A 719 -18.78 7.79 -9.99
CA PRO A 719 -18.15 8.61 -11.01
C PRO A 719 -18.12 10.07 -10.52
N HIS A 720 -17.03 10.77 -10.81
CA HIS A 720 -16.84 12.16 -10.41
C HIS A 720 -17.16 12.39 -8.91
N ALA A 721 -16.70 11.50 -8.02
CA ALA A 721 -17.09 11.53 -6.61
C ALA A 721 -16.86 12.90 -5.92
N SER A 722 -15.86 13.67 -6.35
CA SER A 722 -15.64 15.04 -5.86
C SER A 722 -16.84 15.97 -6.12
N LEU A 723 -17.47 15.84 -7.29
CA LEU A 723 -18.73 16.54 -7.58
C LEU A 723 -19.84 16.02 -6.66
N ARG A 724 -19.92 14.71 -6.44
CA ARG A 724 -20.92 14.12 -5.52
C ARG A 724 -20.74 14.58 -4.08
N TYR A 725 -19.51 14.78 -3.60
CA TYR A 725 -19.25 15.41 -2.30
C TYR A 725 -19.83 16.81 -2.24
N ALA A 726 -19.56 17.63 -3.26
CA ALA A 726 -20.06 18.99 -3.32
C ALA A 726 -21.60 19.01 -3.37
N GLU A 727 -22.22 18.19 -4.22
CA GLU A 727 -23.69 18.09 -4.34
C GLU A 727 -24.34 17.63 -3.02
N CYS A 728 -23.82 16.59 -2.38
CA CYS A 728 -24.38 16.08 -1.13
C CYS A 728 -24.29 17.11 0.00
N LEU A 729 -23.15 17.79 0.13
CA LEU A 729 -22.99 18.88 1.08
C LEU A 729 -23.90 20.06 0.73
N TYR A 730 -24.01 20.42 -0.55
CA TYR A 730 -24.83 21.54 -0.99
C TYR A 730 -26.29 21.34 -0.62
N TRP A 731 -26.89 20.19 -0.96
CA TRP A 731 -28.30 19.93 -0.63
C TRP A 731 -28.54 19.86 0.87
N THR A 732 -27.59 19.29 1.63
CA THR A 732 -27.67 19.24 3.09
C THR A 732 -27.58 20.65 3.70
N SER A 733 -26.67 21.49 3.20
CA SER A 733 -26.53 22.89 3.61
C SER A 733 -27.75 23.71 3.22
N GLU A 734 -28.26 23.53 2.00
CA GLU A 734 -29.40 24.26 1.46
C GLU A 734 -30.62 24.04 2.33
N LYS A 735 -30.94 22.77 2.65
CA LYS A 735 -32.04 22.45 3.55
C LYS A 735 -31.88 23.11 4.92
N ARG A 736 -30.66 23.20 5.44
CA ARG A 736 -30.36 23.86 6.72
C ARG A 736 -30.51 25.37 6.66
N PHE A 737 -30.03 26.01 5.59
CA PHE A 737 -30.26 27.44 5.35
C PHE A 737 -31.76 27.75 5.29
N GLN A 738 -32.53 26.96 4.55
CA GLN A 738 -33.98 27.12 4.47
C GLN A 738 -34.68 26.94 5.82
N ILE A 739 -34.21 26.01 6.67
CA ILE A 739 -34.73 25.85 8.04
C ILE A 739 -34.39 27.07 8.90
N VAL A 740 -33.15 27.57 8.87
CA VAL A 740 -32.73 28.74 9.68
C VAL A 740 -33.40 30.02 9.18
N ALA A 741 -33.64 30.15 7.89
CA ALA A 741 -34.32 31.30 7.28
C ALA A 741 -35.77 31.47 7.77
N GLN A 742 -36.40 30.41 8.29
CA GLN A 742 -37.72 30.51 8.92
C GLN A 742 -37.69 31.34 10.22
N SER A 743 -36.55 31.41 10.90
CA SER A 743 -36.36 32.22 12.11
C SER A 743 -35.53 33.48 11.88
N GLU A 744 -34.56 33.44 10.97
CA GLU A 744 -33.64 34.54 10.68
C GLU A 744 -33.53 34.74 9.15
N PRO A 745 -34.47 35.46 8.51
CA PRO A 745 -34.51 35.61 7.05
C PRO A 745 -33.23 36.22 6.45
N GLU A 746 -32.53 37.08 7.19
CA GLU A 746 -31.27 37.73 6.79
C GLU A 746 -30.13 36.75 6.50
N ILE A 747 -30.24 35.48 6.94
CA ILE A 747 -29.24 34.46 6.62
C ILE A 747 -29.11 34.22 5.12
N LEU A 748 -30.20 34.41 4.36
CA LEU A 748 -30.22 34.26 2.90
C LEU A 748 -29.51 35.41 2.18
N SER A 749 -29.13 36.48 2.89
CA SER A 749 -28.30 37.59 2.40
C SER A 749 -26.90 37.59 3.02
N SER A 750 -26.51 36.54 3.74
CA SER A 750 -25.19 36.45 4.38
C SER A 750 -24.07 36.11 3.38
N PRO A 751 -22.80 36.49 3.64
CA PRO A 751 -21.65 36.05 2.83
C PRO A 751 -21.52 34.52 2.74
N SER A 752 -22.04 33.78 3.72
CA SER A 752 -22.10 32.32 3.73
C SER A 752 -23.08 31.79 2.67
N TYR A 753 -24.22 32.47 2.48
CA TYR A 753 -25.23 32.10 1.49
C TYR A 753 -24.88 32.62 0.08
N GLU A 754 -24.14 33.73 -0.04
CA GLU A 754 -23.53 34.14 -1.31
C GLU A 754 -22.58 33.05 -1.85
N ARG A 755 -21.72 32.50 -0.98
CA ARG A 755 -20.86 31.34 -1.35
C ARG A 755 -21.67 30.11 -1.75
N GLN A 756 -22.78 29.84 -1.05
CA GLN A 756 -23.71 28.74 -1.39
C GLN A 756 -24.35 28.96 -2.78
N THR A 757 -24.76 30.19 -3.09
CA THR A 757 -25.33 30.56 -4.40
C THR A 757 -24.28 30.43 -5.49
N ARG A 758 -23.06 30.94 -5.25
CA ARG A 758 -21.93 30.81 -6.19
C ARG A 758 -21.59 29.35 -6.45
N ALA A 759 -21.61 28.50 -5.43
CA ALA A 759 -21.39 27.07 -5.60
C ALA A 759 -22.44 26.41 -6.51
N LYS A 760 -23.71 26.83 -6.43
CA LYS A 760 -24.77 26.36 -7.33
C LYS A 760 -24.47 26.73 -8.79
N GLU A 761 -24.06 27.96 -9.06
CA GLU A 761 -23.65 28.41 -10.40
C GLU A 761 -22.47 27.57 -10.94
N LEU A 762 -21.47 27.30 -10.09
CA LEU A 762 -20.34 26.44 -10.46
C LEU A 762 -20.79 25.01 -10.76
N MET A 763 -21.74 24.44 -10.01
CA MET A 763 -22.31 23.11 -10.29
C MET A 763 -23.03 23.06 -11.64
N GLU A 764 -23.74 24.12 -12.01
CA GLU A 764 -24.35 24.24 -13.35
C GLU A 764 -23.27 24.32 -14.44
N ALA A 765 -22.24 25.14 -14.24
CA ALA A 765 -21.09 25.24 -15.14
C ALA A 765 -20.37 23.89 -15.32
N ILE A 766 -20.21 23.11 -14.23
CA ILE A 766 -19.64 21.75 -14.27
C ILE A 766 -20.48 20.84 -15.16
N ARG A 767 -21.81 20.84 -15.03
CA ARG A 767 -22.70 20.04 -15.88
C ARG A 767 -22.63 20.46 -17.35
N HIS A 768 -22.45 21.74 -17.64
CA HIS A 768 -22.23 22.22 -19.01
C HIS A 768 -20.88 21.77 -19.57
N ALA A 769 -19.80 21.88 -18.79
CA ALA A 769 -18.46 21.45 -19.18
C ALA A 769 -18.39 19.93 -19.39
N LEU A 770 -19.04 19.12 -18.54
CA LEU A 770 -19.18 17.67 -18.72
C LEU A 770 -19.87 17.31 -20.05
N ARG A 771 -20.96 18.01 -20.40
CA ARG A 771 -21.64 17.82 -21.70
C ARG A 771 -20.74 18.12 -22.89
N ARG A 772 -19.82 19.08 -22.73
CA ARG A 772 -18.80 19.47 -23.74
C ARG A 772 -17.53 18.61 -23.69
N ARG A 773 -17.45 17.64 -22.78
CA ARG A 773 -16.28 16.77 -22.55
C ARG A 773 -15.02 17.54 -22.13
N GLU A 774 -15.20 18.67 -21.44
CA GLU A 774 -14.10 19.54 -20.95
C GLU A 774 -13.62 19.08 -19.57
N TYR A 775 -13.00 17.89 -19.47
CA TYR A 775 -12.71 17.23 -18.19
C TYR A 775 -11.71 17.99 -17.31
N SER A 776 -10.70 18.64 -17.90
CA SER A 776 -9.72 19.45 -17.16
C SER A 776 -10.39 20.65 -16.48
N ARG A 777 -11.31 21.30 -17.20
CA ARG A 777 -12.11 22.40 -16.64
C ARG A 777 -13.05 21.92 -15.54
N VAL A 778 -13.62 20.72 -15.70
CA VAL A 778 -14.52 20.11 -14.71
C VAL A 778 -13.82 19.88 -13.37
N ASP A 779 -12.61 19.30 -13.35
CA ASP A 779 -11.89 19.04 -12.08
C ASP A 779 -11.59 20.34 -11.31
N ALA A 780 -11.12 21.37 -12.03
CA ALA A 780 -10.87 22.70 -11.48
C ALA A 780 -12.14 23.32 -10.85
N LEU A 781 -13.25 23.34 -11.59
CA LEU A 781 -14.53 23.88 -11.12
C LEU A 781 -15.09 23.11 -9.92
N ILE A 782 -14.95 21.78 -9.91
CA ILE A 782 -15.42 20.93 -8.78
C ILE A 782 -14.70 21.31 -7.49
N ARG A 783 -13.39 21.53 -7.52
CA ARG A 783 -12.60 21.88 -6.33
C ARG A 783 -13.01 23.24 -5.76
N GLU A 784 -13.24 24.22 -6.63
CA GLU A 784 -13.76 25.53 -6.22
C GLU A 784 -15.15 25.40 -5.59
N ALA A 785 -16.06 24.68 -6.24
CA ALA A 785 -17.40 24.43 -5.70
C ALA A 785 -17.37 23.72 -4.35
N LEU A 786 -16.57 22.65 -4.20
CA LEU A 786 -16.43 21.91 -2.95
C LEU A 786 -15.87 22.80 -1.82
N HIS A 787 -14.88 23.64 -2.11
CA HIS A 787 -14.32 24.57 -1.14
C HIS A 787 -15.37 25.54 -0.60
N LEU A 788 -16.13 26.19 -1.50
CA LEU A 788 -17.17 27.15 -1.14
C LEU A 788 -18.29 26.48 -0.32
N VAL A 789 -18.79 25.31 -0.77
CA VAL A 789 -19.86 24.59 -0.06
C VAL A 789 -19.39 24.08 1.31
N ALA A 790 -18.16 23.58 1.43
CA ALA A 790 -17.65 23.08 2.70
C ALA A 790 -17.51 24.20 3.75
N GLN A 791 -17.15 25.41 3.32
CA GLN A 791 -17.17 26.60 4.18
C GLN A 791 -18.59 26.96 4.60
N SER A 792 -19.52 27.09 3.64
CA SER A 792 -20.93 27.40 3.92
C SER A 792 -21.56 26.37 4.87
N TYR A 793 -21.27 25.07 4.67
CA TYR A 793 -21.72 23.97 5.53
C TYR A 793 -21.20 24.12 6.97
N SER A 794 -19.91 24.41 7.13
CA SER A 794 -19.28 24.54 8.44
C SER A 794 -19.85 25.70 9.24
N GLU A 795 -20.08 26.83 8.58
CA GLU A 795 -20.64 28.03 9.21
C GLU A 795 -22.11 27.87 9.60
N ILE A 796 -22.96 27.34 8.69
CA ILE A 796 -24.39 27.12 9.03
C ILE A 796 -24.55 26.03 10.08
N ARG A 797 -23.69 25.01 10.07
CA ARG A 797 -23.71 23.95 11.09
C ARG A 797 -23.33 24.49 12.46
N LEU A 798 -22.29 25.31 12.55
CA LEU A 798 -21.90 25.97 13.80
C LEU A 798 -23.05 26.82 14.34
N LYS A 799 -23.69 27.62 13.50
CA LYS A 799 -24.83 28.45 13.89
C LYS A 799 -26.00 27.63 14.46
N ILE A 800 -26.33 26.51 13.82
CA ILE A 800 -27.38 25.59 14.32
C ILE A 800 -26.96 24.96 15.65
N GLU A 801 -25.72 24.49 15.77
CA GLU A 801 -25.23 23.87 17.01
C GLU A 801 -25.22 24.86 18.17
N ASP A 802 -24.78 26.10 17.95
CA ASP A 802 -24.80 27.15 18.95
C ASP A 802 -26.24 27.44 19.40
N ALA A 803 -27.18 27.59 18.46
CA ALA A 803 -28.59 27.79 18.77
C ALA A 803 -29.20 26.61 19.56
N VAL A 804 -28.86 25.36 19.21
CA VAL A 804 -29.38 24.17 19.90
C VAL A 804 -28.73 23.95 21.27
N SER A 805 -27.44 24.26 21.42
CA SER A 805 -26.69 24.07 22.67
C SER A 805 -27.22 24.89 23.85
N VAL A 806 -27.91 26.00 23.56
CA VAL A 806 -28.57 26.84 24.57
C VAL A 806 -29.80 26.14 25.17
N VAL A 807 -30.45 25.21 24.46
CA VAL A 807 -31.66 24.51 24.94
C VAL A 807 -31.40 23.73 26.23
N PRO A 808 -30.35 22.88 26.34
CA PRO A 808 -29.92 22.28 27.62
C PRO A 808 -29.70 23.28 28.77
N ILE A 809 -29.09 24.44 28.48
CA ILE A 809 -28.79 25.45 29.50
C ILE A 809 -30.09 26.10 29.98
N ILE A 810 -31.00 26.46 29.07
CA ILE A 810 -32.33 26.96 29.43
C ILE A 810 -33.09 25.89 30.22
N ALA A 811 -33.04 24.63 29.78
CA ALA A 811 -33.72 23.52 30.46
C ALA A 811 -33.21 23.32 31.89
N SER A 812 -31.90 23.46 32.14
CA SER A 812 -31.33 23.29 33.48
C SER A 812 -31.70 24.44 34.43
N LEU A 813 -31.79 25.67 33.92
CA LEU A 813 -32.18 26.85 34.68
C LEU A 813 -33.70 27.01 34.83
N LEU A 814 -34.49 26.32 34.00
CA LEU A 814 -35.94 26.43 33.97
C LEU A 814 -36.59 26.03 35.30
N LEU A 815 -36.15 24.92 35.91
CA LEU A 815 -36.81 24.37 37.09
C LEU A 815 -36.59 25.24 38.36
N PRO A 816 -35.37 25.72 38.66
CA PRO A 816 -35.14 26.72 39.71
C PRO A 816 -35.89 28.03 39.44
N PHE A 817 -35.93 28.49 38.18
CA PHE A 817 -36.63 29.71 37.81
C PHE A 817 -38.15 29.59 38.00
N VAL A 818 -38.76 28.48 37.57
CA VAL A 818 -40.21 28.24 37.73
C VAL A 818 -40.58 28.17 39.20
N PHE A 819 -39.74 27.53 40.03
CA PHE A 819 -39.94 27.52 41.48
C PHE A 819 -39.94 28.94 42.08
N LEU A 820 -38.97 29.77 41.67
CA LEU A 820 -38.88 31.16 42.10
C LEU A 820 -40.04 32.03 41.60
N ALA A 821 -40.39 31.89 40.32
CA ALA A 821 -41.48 32.63 39.69
C ALA A 821 -42.83 32.27 40.31
N GLU A 822 -43.08 30.99 40.60
CA GLU A 822 -44.28 30.53 41.30
C GLU A 822 -44.40 31.18 42.68
N ARG A 823 -43.30 31.18 43.45
CA ARG A 823 -43.23 31.79 44.80
C ARG A 823 -43.39 33.31 44.77
N LEU A 824 -42.87 33.99 43.74
CA LEU A 824 -42.91 35.44 43.62
C LEU A 824 -44.29 35.95 43.13
N ILE A 825 -44.91 35.26 42.15
CA ILE A 825 -46.11 35.73 41.45
C ILE A 825 -47.41 35.24 42.11
N PHE A 826 -47.50 33.93 42.40
CA PHE A 826 -48.76 33.30 42.83
C PHE A 826 -48.76 32.93 44.32
N ALA A 827 -47.63 32.40 44.81
CA ALA A 827 -47.46 31.88 46.16
C ALA A 827 -48.61 30.97 46.62
N ALA A 828 -49.04 30.07 45.74
CA ALA A 828 -50.17 29.20 46.01
C ALA A 828 -49.79 28.12 47.04
N SER A 829 -50.76 27.71 47.86
CA SER A 829 -50.59 26.64 48.85
C SER A 829 -51.48 25.42 48.53
N GLY A 830 -51.06 24.24 48.97
CA GLY A 830 -51.77 22.99 48.72
C GLY A 830 -51.80 22.57 47.24
N PRO A 831 -52.86 21.87 46.77
CA PRO A 831 -52.92 21.32 45.41
C PRO A 831 -52.95 22.39 44.31
N LYS A 832 -53.39 23.61 44.62
CA LYS A 832 -53.36 24.75 43.68
C LYS A 832 -51.92 25.13 43.27
N ARG A 833 -50.94 24.85 44.14
CA ARG A 833 -49.51 25.10 43.87
C ARG A 833 -48.97 24.25 42.73
N LEU A 834 -49.41 22.99 42.66
CA LEU A 834 -48.98 22.09 41.59
C LEU A 834 -49.49 22.61 40.24
N ILE A 835 -50.72 23.11 40.21
CA ILE A 835 -51.33 23.68 38.99
C ILE A 835 -50.62 24.97 38.57
N THR A 836 -50.33 25.89 39.49
CA THR A 836 -49.61 27.14 39.16
C THR A 836 -48.17 26.86 38.72
N PHE A 837 -47.50 25.89 39.33
CA PHE A 837 -46.16 25.47 38.95
C PHE A 837 -46.13 24.84 37.54
N ILE A 838 -46.97 23.84 37.27
CA ILE A 838 -47.07 23.18 35.96
C ILE A 838 -47.50 24.17 34.88
N GLY A 839 -48.48 25.05 35.18
CA GLY A 839 -48.93 26.09 34.26
C GLY A 839 -47.82 27.08 33.91
N THR A 840 -47.04 27.54 34.90
CA THR A 840 -45.90 28.44 34.68
C THR A 840 -44.80 27.75 33.87
N PHE A 841 -44.50 26.49 34.17
CA PHE A 841 -43.53 25.67 33.43
C PHE A 841 -43.92 25.51 31.96
N LEU A 842 -45.16 25.09 31.68
CA LEU A 842 -45.70 24.95 30.32
C LEU A 842 -45.70 26.27 29.56
N PHE A 843 -46.13 27.35 30.20
CA PHE A 843 -46.15 28.69 29.61
C PHE A 843 -44.74 29.13 29.15
N ILE A 844 -43.72 28.93 29.99
CA ILE A 844 -42.35 29.32 29.65
C ILE A 844 -41.79 28.46 28.52
N ILE A 845 -42.04 27.15 28.52
CA ILE A 845 -41.61 26.26 27.43
C ILE A 845 -42.25 26.66 26.11
N VAL A 846 -43.57 26.89 26.09
CA VAL A 846 -44.28 27.32 24.88
C VAL A 846 -43.74 28.67 24.41
N THR A 847 -43.49 29.61 25.32
CA THR A 847 -42.92 30.92 25.00
C THR A 847 -41.53 30.78 24.36
N PHE A 848 -40.63 29.97 24.94
CA PHE A 848 -39.31 29.73 24.36
C PHE A 848 -39.36 28.99 23.03
N TYR A 849 -40.35 28.12 22.82
CA TYR A 849 -40.57 27.46 21.53
C TYR A 849 -40.88 28.46 20.40
N PHE A 850 -41.55 29.57 20.73
CA PHE A 850 -41.83 30.64 19.76
C PHE A 850 -40.71 31.67 19.64
N ILE A 851 -40.03 32.01 20.74
CA ILE A 851 -39.01 33.08 20.77
C ILE A 851 -37.61 32.58 20.38
N HIS A 852 -37.19 31.41 20.86
CA HIS A 852 -35.80 30.96 20.72
C HIS A 852 -35.65 29.92 19.59
N PRO A 853 -34.87 30.20 18.54
CA PRO A 853 -34.75 29.32 17.36
C PRO A 853 -34.22 27.92 17.70
N GLY A 854 -33.36 27.81 18.72
CA GLY A 854 -32.88 26.52 19.22
C GLY A 854 -33.98 25.50 19.56
N PHE A 855 -35.13 25.95 20.05
CA PHE A 855 -36.27 25.07 20.36
C PHE A 855 -37.03 24.59 19.11
N ARG A 856 -36.80 25.16 17.93
CA ARG A 856 -37.33 24.63 16.67
C ARG A 856 -36.29 23.83 15.89
N LEU A 857 -35.02 24.16 16.07
CA LEU A 857 -33.87 23.52 15.40
C LEU A 857 -33.44 22.20 16.07
N ALA A 858 -33.69 22.03 17.37
CA ALA A 858 -33.34 20.81 18.07
C ALA A 858 -34.17 19.61 17.58
N ALA A 859 -33.55 18.44 17.48
CA ALA A 859 -34.21 17.20 17.00
C ALA A 859 -35.42 16.81 17.85
N SER A 860 -35.34 17.01 19.17
CA SER A 860 -36.48 16.89 20.09
C SER A 860 -36.28 17.79 21.33
N PRO A 861 -36.71 19.06 21.26
CA PRO A 861 -36.54 20.03 22.33
C PRO A 861 -37.24 19.60 23.61
N LEU A 862 -38.42 18.99 23.47
CA LEU A 862 -39.20 18.46 24.59
C LEU A 862 -38.45 17.35 25.33
N MET A 863 -37.81 16.42 24.61
CA MET A 863 -37.03 15.35 25.24
C MET A 863 -35.80 15.87 25.97
N ILE A 864 -35.15 16.92 25.44
CA ILE A 864 -34.04 17.59 26.13
C ILE A 864 -34.54 18.17 27.45
N VAL A 865 -35.64 18.94 27.42
CA VAL A 865 -36.20 19.57 28.63
C VAL A 865 -36.64 18.52 29.65
N ILE A 866 -37.31 17.46 29.21
CA ILE A 866 -37.73 16.34 30.07
C ILE A 866 -36.50 15.67 30.67
N GLY A 867 -35.49 15.31 29.87
CA GLY A 867 -34.29 14.65 30.34
C GLY A 867 -33.53 15.45 31.40
N PHE A 868 -33.32 16.75 31.18
CA PHE A 868 -32.70 17.62 32.17
C PHE A 868 -33.58 17.83 33.41
N THR A 869 -34.90 17.91 33.24
CA THR A 869 -35.84 17.99 34.37
C THR A 869 -35.80 16.71 35.21
N THR A 870 -35.82 15.53 34.59
CA THR A 870 -35.69 14.23 35.27
C THR A 870 -34.34 14.11 35.97
N LEU A 871 -33.25 14.57 35.34
CA LEU A 871 -31.93 14.62 35.97
C LEU A 871 -31.95 15.50 37.23
N ILE A 872 -32.48 16.73 37.15
CA ILE A 872 -32.59 17.64 38.30
C ILE A 872 -33.47 17.05 39.41
N LEU A 873 -34.59 16.40 39.06
CA LEU A 873 -35.47 15.75 40.03
C LEU A 873 -34.84 14.51 40.68
N SER A 874 -33.86 13.87 40.01
CA SER A 874 -33.10 12.75 40.57
C SER A 874 -32.02 13.18 41.59
N PHE A 875 -31.54 14.43 41.52
CA PHE A 875 -30.51 14.94 42.44
C PHE A 875 -30.94 14.91 43.92
N PRO A 876 -32.15 15.38 44.30
CA PRO A 876 -32.62 15.26 45.69
C PRO A 876 -32.65 13.82 46.20
N ILE A 877 -33.01 12.86 45.35
CA ILE A 877 -33.02 11.43 45.70
C ILE A 877 -31.58 10.93 45.93
N LEU A 878 -30.65 11.31 45.06
CA LEU A 878 -29.23 10.98 45.23
C LEU A 878 -28.65 11.63 46.50
N ILE A 879 -28.96 12.89 46.78
CA ILE A 879 -28.56 13.60 48.00
C ILE A 879 -29.18 12.92 49.23
N MET A 880 -30.46 12.53 49.18
CA MET A 880 -31.09 11.77 50.26
C MET A 880 -30.40 10.42 50.48
N ALA A 881 -30.02 9.71 49.42
CA ALA A 881 -29.28 8.46 49.53
C ALA A 881 -27.89 8.68 50.15
N ILE A 882 -27.14 9.69 49.69
CA ILE A 882 -25.82 10.06 50.25
C ILE A 882 -25.95 10.50 51.71
N ASN A 883 -26.94 11.32 52.05
CA ASN A 883 -27.21 11.76 53.41
C ASN A 883 -27.63 10.60 54.32
N SER A 884 -28.39 9.65 53.79
CA SER A 884 -28.77 8.44 54.53
C SER A 884 -27.52 7.59 54.84
N VAL A 885 -26.67 7.36 53.83
CA VAL A 885 -25.38 6.68 53.97
C VAL A 885 -24.47 7.45 54.93
N GLY A 886 -24.38 8.77 54.80
CA GLY A 886 -23.62 9.65 55.68
C GLY A 886 -24.11 9.58 57.12
N SER A 887 -25.43 9.62 57.35
CA SER A 887 -26.01 9.46 58.68
C SER A 887 -25.72 8.08 59.28
N TYR A 888 -25.71 7.04 58.43
CA TYR A 888 -25.38 5.68 58.84
C TYR A 888 -23.89 5.53 59.17
N MET A 889 -23.01 6.12 58.36
CA MET A 889 -21.57 6.20 58.60
C MET A 889 -21.24 7.00 59.85
N SER A 890 -21.95 8.12 60.09
CA SER A 890 -21.84 8.91 61.31
C SER A 890 -22.29 8.12 62.53
N LYS A 891 -23.39 7.32 62.43
CA LYS A 891 -23.80 6.39 63.50
C LYS A 891 -22.76 5.29 63.75
N LEU A 892 -22.12 4.74 62.72
CA LEU A 892 -21.03 3.77 62.83
C LEU A 892 -19.77 4.37 63.47
N ARG A 893 -19.39 5.59 63.05
CA ARG A 893 -18.29 6.38 63.62
C ARG A 893 -18.54 6.71 65.08
N LEU A 894 -19.76 7.14 65.44
CA LEU A 894 -20.18 7.37 66.82
C LEU A 894 -20.07 6.12 67.70
N LYS A 895 -20.34 4.94 67.13
CA LYS A 895 -20.23 3.64 67.83
C LYS A 895 -18.77 3.22 68.08
N HIS A 896 -17.80 3.72 67.31
CA HIS A 896 -16.38 3.35 67.41
C HIS A 896 -15.46 4.44 67.98
N LEU A 897 -15.79 5.74 67.86
CA LEU A 897 -14.87 6.86 68.14
C LEU A 897 -15.39 7.89 69.17
N GLY A 898 -16.61 7.73 69.71
CA GLY A 898 -17.18 8.66 70.69
C GLY A 898 -17.67 9.99 70.08
N ARG A 899 -18.49 10.72 70.85
CA ARG A 899 -19.38 11.80 70.39
C ARG A 899 -18.68 13.17 70.45
N HIS A 900 -18.54 13.87 69.32
CA HIS A 900 -18.20 15.30 69.29
C HIS A 900 -19.09 16.04 68.26
N GLU A 901 -19.63 17.17 68.75
CA GLU A 901 -20.40 18.27 68.12
C GLU A 901 -21.78 18.05 67.45
N VAL A 902 -22.62 19.07 67.65
CA VAL A 902 -23.95 19.27 67.05
C VAL A 902 -23.76 19.95 65.71
N GLU A 903 -24.06 19.25 64.62
CA GLU A 903 -24.14 19.88 63.29
C GLU A 903 -25.45 20.67 63.17
N VAL A 904 -25.35 21.99 63.28
CA VAL A 904 -26.40 22.88 62.76
C VAL A 904 -26.30 22.85 61.24
N SER A 905 -27.37 22.41 60.58
CA SER A 905 -27.44 22.38 59.11
C SER A 905 -27.50 23.81 58.58
N ARG A 906 -26.35 24.33 58.12
CA ARG A 906 -26.24 25.64 57.45
C ARG A 906 -27.16 25.74 56.22
N ILE A 907 -27.56 24.61 55.63
CA ILE A 907 -28.47 24.54 54.48
C ILE A 907 -29.89 24.97 54.86
N SER A 908 -30.40 24.56 56.04
CA SER A 908 -31.75 24.94 56.47
C SER A 908 -31.89 26.44 56.80
N GLU A 909 -30.84 27.07 57.30
CA GLU A 909 -30.81 28.53 57.53
C GLU A 909 -30.78 29.30 56.21
N ILE A 910 -30.04 28.81 55.21
CA ILE A 910 -30.01 29.38 53.86
C ILE A 910 -31.40 29.28 53.21
N ASP A 911 -32.07 28.13 53.29
CA ASP A 911 -33.43 27.95 52.75
C ASP A 911 -34.43 28.92 53.40
N HIS A 912 -34.35 29.11 54.72
CA HIS A 912 -35.21 30.05 55.44
C HIS A 912 -34.92 31.51 55.04
N ALA A 913 -33.65 31.91 54.95
CA ALA A 913 -33.25 33.24 54.51
C ALA A 913 -33.72 33.52 53.07
N PHE A 914 -33.61 32.52 52.19
CA PHE A 914 -34.00 32.61 50.79
C PHE A 914 -35.52 32.77 50.62
N LEU A 915 -36.32 31.94 51.30
CA LEU A 915 -37.79 32.04 51.29
C LEU A 915 -38.28 33.38 51.86
N THR A 916 -37.67 33.85 52.95
CA THR A 916 -37.98 35.15 53.57
C THR A 916 -37.62 36.32 52.66
N GLY A 917 -36.52 36.20 51.90
CA GLY A 917 -36.12 37.17 50.87
C GLY A 917 -37.16 37.33 49.77
N ILE A 918 -37.71 36.23 49.25
CA ILE A 918 -38.76 36.25 48.22
C ILE A 918 -40.05 36.89 48.75
N GLU A 919 -40.43 36.61 50.01
CA GLU A 919 -41.59 37.24 50.63
C GLU A 919 -41.43 38.77 50.75
N ASN A 920 -40.24 39.26 51.09
CA ASN A 920 -39.95 40.69 51.14
C ASN A 920 -39.99 41.34 49.75
N MET A 921 -39.51 40.64 48.71
CA MET A 921 -39.62 41.11 47.32
C MET A 921 -41.09 41.26 46.88
N ARG A 922 -41.98 40.37 47.34
CA ARG A 922 -43.42 40.48 47.04
C ARG A 922 -44.10 41.65 47.76
N LYS A 923 -43.67 41.99 48.97
CA LYS A 923 -44.20 43.13 49.74
C LYS A 923 -43.79 44.47 49.13
N MET A 924 -42.57 44.58 48.59
CA MET A 924 -42.04 45.83 48.00
C MET A 924 -42.16 45.89 46.47
N LYS A 925 -43.38 45.71 45.94
CA LYS A 925 -43.65 45.52 44.50
C LYS A 925 -42.94 46.53 43.56
N LEU A 926 -43.01 47.83 43.86
CA LEU A 926 -42.40 48.86 43.01
C LEU A 926 -40.87 48.73 42.96
N ARG A 927 -40.22 48.57 44.13
CA ARG A 927 -38.77 48.39 44.23
C ARG A 927 -38.35 47.13 43.47
N THR A 928 -39.03 46.01 43.70
CA THR A 928 -38.71 44.73 43.05
C THR A 928 -38.86 44.78 41.53
N ILE A 929 -39.91 45.43 41.00
CA ILE A 929 -40.08 45.61 39.55
C ILE A 929 -38.94 46.45 38.97
N LEU A 930 -38.59 47.58 39.61
CA LEU A 930 -37.50 48.45 39.15
C LEU A 930 -36.13 47.77 39.20
N THR A 931 -35.86 46.97 40.25
CA THR A 931 -34.60 46.22 40.36
C THR A 931 -34.52 45.13 39.29
N LEU A 932 -35.60 44.37 39.06
CA LEU A 932 -35.64 43.35 38.01
C LEU A 932 -35.49 43.96 36.62
N LEU A 933 -36.18 45.08 36.34
CA LEU A 933 -36.08 45.78 35.06
C LEU A 933 -34.63 46.26 34.82
N THR A 934 -34.00 46.85 35.83
CA THR A 934 -32.59 47.30 35.75
C THR A 934 -31.65 46.13 35.47
N ILE A 935 -31.81 45.00 36.16
CA ILE A 935 -31.01 43.79 35.92
C ILE A 935 -31.23 43.26 34.51
N ILE A 936 -32.48 43.18 34.04
CA ILE A 936 -32.81 42.71 32.70
C ILE A 936 -32.16 43.59 31.64
N ILE A 937 -32.28 44.92 31.76
CA ILE A 937 -31.68 45.87 30.80
C ILE A 937 -30.15 45.76 30.80
N MET A 938 -29.53 45.72 31.98
CA MET A 938 -28.08 45.60 32.13
C MET A 938 -27.56 44.29 31.52
N VAL A 939 -28.16 43.15 31.87
CA VAL A 939 -27.78 41.85 31.32
C VAL A 939 -27.98 41.82 29.81
N SER A 940 -29.12 42.33 29.32
CA SER A 940 -29.40 42.41 27.87
C SER A 940 -28.36 43.26 27.14
N SER A 941 -27.94 44.38 27.74
CA SER A 941 -26.94 45.28 27.16
C SER A 941 -25.55 44.63 27.11
N VAL A 942 -25.11 43.98 28.20
CA VAL A 942 -23.83 43.27 28.26
C VAL A 942 -23.79 42.11 27.25
N VAL A 943 -24.87 41.33 27.17
CA VAL A 943 -24.99 40.22 26.20
C VAL A 943 -24.92 40.74 24.75
N SER A 944 -25.57 41.88 24.47
CA SER A 944 -25.54 42.50 23.14
C SER A 944 -24.15 43.00 22.74
N ILE A 945 -23.37 43.55 23.69
CA ILE A 945 -21.99 44.02 23.44
C ILE A 945 -21.01 42.87 23.23
N ALA A 946 -21.17 41.77 23.98
CA ALA A 946 -20.30 40.59 23.87
C ALA A 946 -20.50 39.81 22.54
N SER A 947 -21.52 40.15 21.75
CA SER A 947 -21.89 39.50 20.48
C SER A 947 -20.99 39.89 19.27
N ILE A 948 -19.92 40.68 19.45
CA ILE A 948 -19.08 41.13 18.34
C ILE A 948 -18.16 40.00 17.86
N SER A 949 -18.32 39.57 16.61
CA SER A 949 -17.53 38.52 15.97
C SER A 949 -16.11 38.97 15.62
N ALA A 950 -15.10 38.15 15.94
CA ALA A 950 -13.70 38.43 15.65
C ALA A 950 -13.33 38.16 14.17
N LEU A 951 -12.68 39.13 13.52
CA LEU A 951 -12.06 38.98 12.20
C LEU A 951 -10.71 38.26 12.32
N ARG A 952 -10.51 37.20 11.52
CA ARG A 952 -9.20 36.55 11.37
C ARG A 952 -8.46 37.17 10.19
N VAL A 953 -7.25 37.68 10.44
CA VAL A 953 -6.35 38.19 9.39
C VAL A 953 -5.14 37.28 9.29
N SER A 954 -4.87 36.74 8.10
CA SER A 954 -3.67 35.95 7.83
C SER A 954 -2.45 36.85 7.68
N ARG A 955 -1.38 36.57 8.43
CA ARG A 955 -0.11 37.30 8.36
C ARG A 955 0.85 36.56 7.43
N ILE A 956 1.49 37.29 6.52
CA ILE A 956 2.52 36.76 5.61
C ILE A 956 3.88 36.88 6.31
N ASP A 957 4.58 35.77 6.50
CA ASP A 957 5.98 35.79 6.97
C ASP A 957 6.91 35.93 5.77
N VAL A 958 7.75 36.96 5.78
CA VAL A 958 8.75 37.21 4.73
C VAL A 958 9.97 36.31 4.98
N SER A 959 10.37 35.53 3.97
CA SER A 959 11.57 34.67 4.07
C SER A 959 12.84 35.53 4.21
N PRO A 960 13.77 35.19 5.11
CA PRO A 960 15.01 35.93 5.27
C PRO A 960 15.98 35.66 4.11
N GLY A 961 16.13 36.64 3.21
CA GLY A 961 17.30 36.80 2.32
C GLY A 961 17.23 36.19 0.91
N GLY A 962 17.79 36.93 -0.07
CA GLY A 962 18.05 36.49 -1.46
C GLY A 962 17.46 37.42 -2.54
N VAL A 963 18.14 37.54 -3.69
CA VAL A 963 17.56 38.04 -4.94
C VAL A 963 17.02 36.83 -5.71
N ALA A 964 15.75 36.83 -6.09
CA ALA A 964 15.18 35.72 -6.84
C ALA A 964 15.71 35.70 -8.29
N ASN A 965 16.14 34.53 -8.78
CA ASN A 965 16.63 34.36 -10.16
C ASN A 965 15.53 34.47 -11.22
N TYR A 966 14.26 34.43 -10.80
CA TYR A 966 13.07 34.58 -11.65
C TYR A 966 11.94 35.21 -10.82
N GLN A 967 10.96 35.81 -11.51
CA GLN A 967 9.74 36.32 -10.89
C GLN A 967 8.67 35.23 -10.93
N GLY A 968 8.32 34.66 -9.77
CA GLY A 968 7.31 33.58 -9.72
C GLY A 968 7.08 33.04 -8.31
N VAL A 969 6.30 31.96 -8.23
CA VAL A 969 5.99 31.26 -6.98
C VAL A 969 6.65 29.89 -6.98
N TYR A 970 7.56 29.65 -6.03
CA TYR A 970 8.14 28.33 -5.82
C TYR A 970 7.32 27.53 -4.82
N LEU A 971 6.64 26.48 -5.30
CA LEU A 971 5.87 25.57 -4.46
C LEU A 971 6.73 24.35 -4.10
N ARG A 972 6.92 24.13 -2.80
CA ARG A 972 7.59 22.94 -2.26
C ARG A 972 7.02 22.55 -0.91
N LYS A 973 7.27 21.30 -0.49
CA LYS A 973 7.05 20.90 0.91
C LYS A 973 8.06 21.61 1.83
N LEU A 974 7.64 21.83 3.08
CA LEU A 974 8.40 22.59 4.08
C LEU A 974 9.77 21.94 4.37
N LEU A 975 9.80 20.62 4.49
CA LEU A 975 11.00 19.82 4.76
C LEU A 975 11.47 19.13 3.47
N TRP A 976 12.75 19.30 3.14
CA TRP A 976 13.38 18.61 2.00
C TRP A 976 13.63 17.14 2.37
N GLY A 977 13.00 16.22 1.64
CA GLY A 977 13.28 14.78 1.75
C GLY A 977 12.74 14.05 2.99
N GLU A 978 11.81 14.63 3.75
CA GLU A 978 11.08 13.92 4.82
C GLU A 978 9.63 13.61 4.41
N GLY A 979 9.22 12.34 4.52
CA GLY A 979 7.86 11.86 4.21
C GLY A 979 7.64 11.51 2.73
N SER A 980 6.39 11.59 2.25
CA SER A 980 6.10 11.44 0.81
C SER A 980 6.81 12.57 0.05
N TYR A 981 7.83 12.23 -0.73
CA TYR A 981 8.74 13.16 -1.39
C TYR A 981 8.08 13.94 -2.55
N ASN A 982 6.88 13.54 -2.97
CA ASN A 982 6.15 14.15 -4.08
C ASN A 982 5.09 15.17 -3.60
N LEU A 983 4.90 16.24 -4.39
CA LEU A 983 3.70 17.10 -4.31
C LEU A 983 2.45 16.39 -4.86
N GLY A 984 2.65 15.27 -5.56
CA GLY A 984 1.64 14.46 -6.21
C GLY A 984 1.23 15.04 -7.57
N ASP A 985 1.04 14.16 -8.57
CA ASP A 985 0.66 14.54 -9.95
C ASP A 985 -0.62 15.38 -9.98
N GLY A 986 -1.56 15.12 -9.06
CA GLY A 986 -2.79 15.90 -8.94
C GLY A 986 -2.55 17.37 -8.60
N THR A 987 -1.48 17.71 -7.88
CA THR A 987 -1.13 19.11 -7.59
C THR A 987 -0.56 19.80 -8.83
N TYR A 988 0.31 19.11 -9.58
CA TYR A 988 0.85 19.64 -10.84
C TYR A 988 -0.27 19.87 -11.85
N GLN A 989 -1.13 18.87 -12.04
CA GLN A 989 -2.31 18.97 -12.91
C GLN A 989 -3.20 20.15 -12.52
N LEU A 990 -3.49 20.30 -11.23
CA LEU A 990 -4.31 21.40 -10.73
C LEU A 990 -3.71 22.78 -11.03
N LEU A 991 -2.41 22.95 -10.82
CA LEU A 991 -1.72 24.22 -11.09
C LEU A 991 -1.75 24.56 -12.59
N LYS A 992 -1.56 23.55 -13.44
CA LYS A 992 -1.67 23.70 -14.89
C LYS A 992 -3.09 24.08 -15.31
N GLU A 993 -4.11 23.51 -14.70
CA GLU A 993 -5.51 23.84 -14.99
C GLU A 993 -5.91 25.24 -14.50
N TRP A 994 -5.42 25.68 -13.34
CA TRP A 994 -5.77 26.99 -12.76
C TRP A 994 -4.99 28.16 -13.35
N TYR A 995 -3.74 27.92 -13.75
CA TYR A 995 -2.80 28.98 -14.09
C TYR A 995 -2.02 28.73 -15.38
N GLY A 996 -2.17 27.59 -16.07
CA GLY A 996 -1.39 27.30 -17.28
C GLY A 996 -1.65 28.27 -18.44
N ASP A 997 -2.76 29.00 -18.42
CA ASP A 997 -3.09 30.10 -19.34
C ASP A 997 -2.49 31.46 -18.92
N LYS A 998 -2.04 31.59 -17.66
CA LYS A 998 -1.58 32.84 -17.03
C LYS A 998 -0.11 32.82 -16.64
N ALA A 999 0.46 31.63 -16.42
CA ALA A 999 1.80 31.42 -15.91
C ALA A 999 2.36 30.08 -16.42
N LEU A 1000 3.67 30.06 -16.64
CA LEU A 1000 4.39 28.84 -16.98
C LEU A 1000 4.52 27.95 -15.73
N VAL A 1001 4.00 26.72 -15.81
CA VAL A 1001 4.09 25.73 -14.72
C VAL A 1001 5.20 24.73 -15.06
N VAL A 1002 6.35 24.88 -14.40
CA VAL A 1002 7.55 24.06 -14.65
C VAL A 1002 7.74 23.04 -13.53
N PRO A 1003 7.46 21.74 -13.77
CA PRO A 1003 7.66 20.71 -12.75
C PRO A 1003 9.14 20.36 -12.63
N ARG A 1004 9.57 20.05 -11.40
CA ARG A 1004 10.89 19.49 -11.10
C ARG A 1004 10.70 18.26 -10.22
N VAL A 1005 11.42 17.19 -10.53
CA VAL A 1005 11.35 15.92 -9.78
C VAL A 1005 12.74 15.50 -9.34
N TRP A 1006 12.89 14.89 -8.17
CA TRP A 1006 14.19 14.39 -7.71
C TRP A 1006 14.07 12.92 -7.33
N ARG A 1007 15.11 12.15 -7.64
CA ARG A 1007 15.27 10.76 -7.22
C ARG A 1007 16.55 10.63 -6.43
N TYR A 1008 16.43 10.27 -5.16
CA TYR A 1008 17.57 9.96 -4.31
C TYR A 1008 18.05 8.53 -4.58
N SER A 1009 19.37 8.31 -4.51
CA SER A 1009 19.97 6.96 -4.58
C SER A 1009 19.76 6.15 -3.29
N ALA A 1010 19.42 6.80 -2.18
CA ALA A 1010 19.14 6.17 -0.88
C ALA A 1010 18.24 7.04 0.01
N PHE A 1011 17.82 6.52 1.16
CA PHE A 1011 17.02 7.27 2.13
C PHE A 1011 17.80 8.43 2.76
N ARG A 1012 17.11 9.54 3.08
CA ARG A 1012 17.74 10.76 3.61
C ARG A 1012 18.57 10.51 4.87
N ALA A 1013 18.13 9.64 5.78
CA ALA A 1013 18.87 9.31 6.99
C ALA A 1013 20.27 8.75 6.68
N SER A 1014 20.37 7.86 5.69
CA SER A 1014 21.65 7.30 5.21
C SER A 1014 22.51 8.34 4.49
N LEU A 1015 21.87 9.19 3.67
CA LEU A 1015 22.58 10.27 2.97
C LEU A 1015 23.21 11.29 3.93
N VAL A 1016 22.56 11.58 5.06
CA VAL A 1016 23.08 12.50 6.09
C VAL A 1016 24.22 11.86 6.89
N ALA A 1017 24.14 10.55 7.13
CA ALA A 1017 25.14 9.85 7.93
C ALA A 1017 26.45 9.60 7.16
N TYR A 1018 26.39 9.26 5.86
CA TYR A 1018 27.57 8.87 5.07
C TYR A 1018 27.56 9.39 3.61
N PRO A 1019 27.54 10.70 3.38
CA PRO A 1019 27.34 11.31 2.06
C PRO A 1019 28.36 10.85 1.01
N GLN A 1020 29.62 10.60 1.39
CA GLN A 1020 30.68 10.24 0.46
C GLN A 1020 30.61 8.78 -0.04
N ARG A 1021 29.77 7.93 0.56
CA ARG A 1021 29.71 6.49 0.28
C ARG A 1021 28.48 6.05 -0.51
N VAL A 1022 27.57 6.98 -0.80
CA VAL A 1022 26.24 6.68 -1.37
C VAL A 1022 25.96 7.62 -2.55
N GLY A 1023 25.60 7.07 -3.71
CA GLY A 1023 25.31 7.86 -4.91
C GLY A 1023 25.61 7.14 -6.22
N PHE A 1024 25.04 7.65 -7.31
CA PHE A 1024 25.34 7.22 -8.69
C PHE A 1024 26.78 7.61 -9.02
N ARG A 1025 27.65 6.63 -9.33
CA ARG A 1025 29.01 6.92 -9.74
C ARG A 1025 29.07 7.24 -11.23
N ILE A 1026 29.58 8.41 -11.55
CA ILE A 1026 29.79 8.87 -12.93
C ILE A 1026 31.30 8.84 -13.17
N TYR A 1027 31.74 8.06 -14.15
CA TYR A 1027 33.16 7.81 -14.42
C TYR A 1027 33.65 8.60 -15.63
N ARG A 1028 34.91 9.04 -15.57
CA ARG A 1028 35.69 9.54 -16.71
C ARG A 1028 37.12 9.01 -16.59
N GLY A 1029 37.43 7.94 -17.30
CA GLY A 1029 38.67 7.19 -17.13
C GLY A 1029 38.71 6.52 -15.75
N ASP A 1030 39.78 6.77 -14.99
CA ASP A 1030 40.01 6.28 -13.62
C ASP A 1030 39.33 7.14 -12.53
N ARG A 1031 38.83 8.32 -12.89
CA ARG A 1031 38.18 9.25 -11.96
C ARG A 1031 36.67 9.04 -11.93
N TYR A 1032 36.06 9.25 -10.77
CA TYR A 1032 34.62 9.26 -10.63
C TYR A 1032 34.12 10.37 -9.70
N VAL A 1033 32.87 10.78 -9.91
CA VAL A 1033 32.11 11.61 -8.96
C VAL A 1033 30.87 10.85 -8.51
N SER A 1034 30.45 11.06 -7.25
CA SER A 1034 29.24 10.47 -6.69
C SER A 1034 28.10 11.47 -6.72
N ALA A 1035 27.08 11.22 -7.54
CA ALA A 1035 25.84 12.00 -7.59
C ALA A 1035 24.79 11.38 -6.65
N MET A 1036 24.41 12.07 -5.58
CA MET A 1036 23.44 11.53 -4.60
C MET A 1036 21.98 11.57 -5.08
N ILE A 1037 21.70 12.43 -6.06
CA ILE A 1037 20.35 12.74 -6.53
C ILE A 1037 20.39 12.81 -8.06
N LEU A 1038 19.43 12.17 -8.72
CA LEU A 1038 19.08 12.48 -10.10
C LEU A 1038 17.98 13.53 -10.09
N TRP A 1039 18.26 14.66 -10.74
CA TRP A 1039 17.29 15.75 -10.88
C TRP A 1039 16.61 15.64 -12.24
N GLY A 1040 15.31 15.35 -12.23
CA GLY A 1040 14.47 15.46 -13.42
C GLY A 1040 13.99 16.89 -13.59
N LEU A 1041 14.42 17.50 -14.70
CA LEU A 1041 14.07 18.86 -15.09
C LEU A 1041 13.28 18.82 -16.40
N SER A 1042 12.24 19.63 -16.48
CA SER A 1042 11.49 19.75 -17.75
C SER A 1042 12.25 20.62 -18.75
N SER A 1043 12.01 20.43 -20.04
CA SER A 1043 12.57 21.31 -21.09
C SER A 1043 12.17 22.77 -20.90
N ALA A 1044 10.98 23.03 -20.34
CA ALA A 1044 10.47 24.37 -20.02
C ALA A 1044 11.30 25.13 -18.98
N GLU A 1045 12.23 24.46 -18.28
CA GLU A 1045 13.16 25.12 -17.35
C GLU A 1045 14.01 26.20 -18.03
N ARG A 1046 14.26 26.06 -19.35
CA ARG A 1046 14.97 27.04 -20.19
C ARG A 1046 14.31 28.43 -20.19
N GLU A 1047 12.99 28.50 -20.02
CA GLU A 1047 12.26 29.77 -20.00
C GLU A 1047 12.31 30.47 -18.63
N LEU A 1048 12.63 29.74 -17.55
CA LEU A 1048 12.67 30.28 -16.19
C LEU A 1048 14.09 30.61 -15.73
N LEU A 1049 14.99 29.64 -15.87
CA LEU A 1049 16.38 29.76 -15.53
C LEU A 1049 17.12 29.89 -16.85
N LYS A 1050 18.07 30.82 -16.94
CA LYS A 1050 18.96 30.96 -18.12
C LYS A 1050 19.91 29.75 -18.20
N VAL A 1051 19.35 28.55 -18.35
CA VAL A 1051 20.06 27.27 -18.24
C VAL A 1051 21.08 27.11 -19.34
N ASP A 1052 20.84 27.70 -20.51
CA ASP A 1052 21.80 27.69 -21.62
C ASP A 1052 23.11 28.41 -21.22
N ASP A 1053 23.05 29.46 -20.39
CA ASP A 1053 24.25 30.13 -19.84
C ASP A 1053 25.00 29.27 -18.81
N LEU A 1054 24.33 28.24 -18.25
CA LEU A 1054 24.90 27.33 -17.25
C LEU A 1054 25.54 26.09 -17.90
N LEU A 1055 25.24 25.81 -19.17
CA LEU A 1055 25.79 24.66 -19.88
C LEU A 1055 27.22 24.95 -20.37
N ARG A 1056 28.17 24.13 -19.93
CA ARG A 1056 29.56 24.18 -20.43
C ARG A 1056 29.71 23.56 -21.82
N ALA A 1057 28.92 22.53 -22.12
CA ALA A 1057 28.92 21.78 -23.37
C ALA A 1057 27.58 21.05 -23.56
N GLY A 1058 27.24 20.71 -24.81
CA GLY A 1058 25.98 20.06 -25.17
C GLY A 1058 24.81 21.04 -25.29
N ASN A 1059 23.59 20.52 -25.32
CA ASN A 1059 22.35 21.30 -25.39
C ASN A 1059 21.43 20.96 -24.21
N TRP A 1060 20.55 21.90 -23.84
CA TRP A 1060 19.47 21.62 -22.90
C TRP A 1060 18.46 20.63 -23.47
N PHE A 1061 17.67 20.01 -22.59
CA PHE A 1061 16.65 19.02 -22.95
C PHE A 1061 15.58 19.61 -23.88
N GLU A 1062 15.24 18.86 -24.93
CA GLU A 1062 14.11 19.10 -25.81
C GLU A 1062 12.90 18.21 -25.44
N PRO A 1063 11.65 18.61 -25.76
CA PRO A 1063 10.46 17.81 -25.45
C PRO A 1063 10.46 16.40 -26.04
N THR A 1064 11.25 16.16 -27.10
CA THR A 1064 11.42 14.88 -27.78
C THR A 1064 12.49 13.99 -27.16
N ASP A 1065 13.34 14.52 -26.28
CA ASP A 1065 14.47 13.76 -25.75
C ASP A 1065 14.01 12.65 -24.81
N ARG A 1066 14.49 11.43 -25.08
CA ARG A 1066 14.28 10.23 -24.28
C ARG A 1066 15.67 9.57 -24.21
N LYS A 1067 16.30 9.49 -23.02
CA LYS A 1067 17.73 9.13 -22.80
C LYS A 1067 18.75 10.29 -22.85
N ALA A 1068 18.37 11.49 -22.44
CA ALA A 1068 19.30 12.59 -22.22
C ALA A 1068 19.66 12.73 -20.73
N ILE A 1069 20.95 12.98 -20.44
CA ILE A 1069 21.44 13.32 -19.10
C ILE A 1069 22.41 14.50 -19.21
N ILE A 1070 22.28 15.45 -18.29
CA ILE A 1070 23.25 16.53 -18.10
C ILE A 1070 24.05 16.18 -16.85
N ILE A 1071 25.37 16.15 -16.99
CA ILE A 1071 26.30 15.83 -15.91
C ILE A 1071 26.86 17.14 -15.38
N ASN A 1072 26.84 17.33 -14.07
CA ASN A 1072 27.48 18.48 -13.43
C ASN A 1072 29.01 18.28 -13.41
N GLU A 1073 29.77 19.37 -13.58
CA GLU A 1073 31.24 19.37 -13.55
C GLU A 1073 31.81 19.02 -12.17
#